data_AF-A0A7D8UJS8-F1
#
_entry.id   AF-A0A7D8UJS8-F1
#
_cell.length_a   1.000
_cell.length_b   1.000
_cell.length_c   1.000
_cell.angle_alpha   90.00
_cell.angle_beta   90.00
_cell.angle_gamma   90.00
#
_symmetry.space_group_name_H-M   'P 1'
#
loop_
_entity.id
_entity.type
_entity.pdbx_description
1 polymer ?
#
loop_
_entity_poly.entity_id
_entity_poly.type
_entity_poly.pdbx_seq_one_letter_code
_entity_poly.pdbx_strand_id
1 'polypeptide(L)'
;MIPPPAPRAAGPPPPRLASGDASLHSVAFTIRGGVRPSPRSEPIGRRPPTTTERGERHVSQLNDFIGALNNILFADFVVYALLLVGLLFTVWSGFGQYRALTHGVSVVRGKYDSKNEPGAINHFQALSTALSATVGLGNIAGVAVAVAIGGPGAILWMWVIGVLGMGLKMTEVTQSMLYRNTDDPDNPHGGPMFVAAKGFPRIFERFGLKRVGAVVGTTVGGIFVITLLTSAITGGNMFQAWNVADVTTTYFDIPQPVTGIVLALLVGMVIIGGIKRIGAVAGRIVPFMCGLYLLAALYVLILNAGAIPEMIWLIIRSGLPTWLGGANPEPAGAFLGATFGFAALWGVKRALFSSEAGQGSAPIAHSAAKTDEPVREGVVAGLEPFIDTIVVCTLTALVILATGTYNRDAEAHFEDPNQIRIVAALDDGGQQRVNDAGVPLWLLETPELPRKSAEARRVLQTAEGASGWRNSDNVFMVLERAEVDRGTGSRVFRHNARVSRADDTQPWIANWPEIAADEAPTLRTNPDGSIDVGIYADYAGASLTAHAFDRVTPGLGKILIVVAAWLFAISTMISWSYYGEQGMYFLCNRLGQAATDAVILIYKLVYCLLILMTTILATPIFTRPDGTSYAVLGTDAQLDNWTTLGLGVMLWANIPLMLIFGVQAMKAYHEYIGKLKRGEFHPHDAPKVTDVVEGKDVE
;
A
#
# COMPACT_ATOMS: atom_id res chain seq x y z
N MET A 1 1.27 -60.37 -29.36
CA MET A 1 2.24 -60.89 -28.37
C MET A 1 2.80 -59.70 -27.61
N ILE A 2 2.35 -59.52 -26.38
CA ILE A 2 2.76 -58.46 -25.45
C ILE A 2 3.10 -59.19 -24.14
N PRO A 3 4.30 -59.04 -23.56
CA PRO A 3 4.68 -59.74 -22.35
C PRO A 3 4.06 -59.08 -21.09
N PRO A 4 3.83 -59.85 -20.00
CA PRO A 4 3.22 -59.34 -18.77
C PRO A 4 4.24 -58.58 -17.90
N PRO A 5 3.78 -57.69 -16.99
CA PRO A 5 4.66 -56.87 -16.15
C PRO A 5 5.23 -57.66 -14.97
N ALA A 6 6.48 -57.33 -14.61
CA ALA A 6 7.23 -57.90 -13.49
C ALA A 6 6.74 -57.41 -12.10
N PRO A 7 6.96 -58.19 -11.02
CA PRO A 7 6.40 -57.91 -9.69
C PRO A 7 7.16 -56.82 -8.91
N ARG A 8 6.41 -56.01 -8.14
CA ARG A 8 6.90 -54.95 -7.25
C ARG A 8 7.59 -55.53 -6.00
N ALA A 9 8.77 -55.02 -5.68
CA ALA A 9 9.48 -55.28 -4.42
C ALA A 9 8.85 -54.48 -3.26
N ALA A 10 8.73 -55.12 -2.10
CA ALA A 10 8.14 -54.58 -0.86
C ALA A 10 9.11 -53.63 -0.15
N GLY A 11 8.63 -52.43 0.21
CA GLY A 11 9.32 -51.50 1.11
C GLY A 11 9.03 -51.78 2.59
N PRO A 12 9.81 -51.21 3.53
CA PRO A 12 9.77 -51.51 4.96
C PRO A 12 8.53 -50.93 5.67
N PRO A 13 8.14 -51.46 6.85
CA PRO A 13 6.89 -51.09 7.53
C PRO A 13 6.98 -49.74 8.25
N PRO A 14 5.84 -49.06 8.47
CA PRO A 14 5.78 -47.76 9.15
C PRO A 14 5.93 -47.87 10.67
N PRO A 15 6.48 -46.86 11.37
CA PRO A 15 6.51 -46.83 12.83
C PRO A 15 5.13 -46.47 13.42
N ARG A 16 4.87 -47.08 14.58
CA ARG A 16 3.58 -47.16 15.29
C ARG A 16 3.10 -45.83 15.85
N LEU A 17 1.80 -45.56 15.68
CA LEU A 17 1.00 -44.63 16.47
C LEU A 17 0.86 -45.16 17.91
N ALA A 18 1.23 -44.35 18.90
CA ALA A 18 0.84 -44.53 20.29
C ALA A 18 -0.18 -43.44 20.67
N SER A 19 -1.40 -43.88 20.94
CA SER A 19 -2.49 -43.14 21.56
C SER A 19 -2.23 -42.94 23.06
N GLY A 20 -2.61 -41.79 23.63
CA GLY A 20 -2.67 -41.62 25.09
C GLY A 20 -2.94 -40.20 25.56
N ASP A 21 -4.23 -39.88 25.64
CA ASP A 21 -4.93 -39.02 26.61
C ASP A 21 -4.63 -37.53 26.83
N ALA A 22 -5.75 -36.82 26.91
CA ALA A 22 -5.93 -35.44 27.29
C ALA A 22 -5.80 -35.21 28.81
N SER A 23 -5.42 -33.97 29.16
CA SER A 23 -6.10 -33.08 30.11
C SER A 23 -5.22 -32.45 31.21
N LEU A 24 -5.52 -31.15 31.42
CA LEU A 24 -5.48 -30.37 32.67
C LEU A 24 -4.16 -29.81 33.22
N HIS A 25 -4.15 -28.46 33.24
CA HIS A 25 -3.66 -27.56 34.28
C HIS A 25 -2.91 -28.18 35.47
N SER A 26 -1.68 -27.72 35.72
CA SER A 26 -1.27 -27.27 37.06
C SER A 26 0.01 -26.44 37.01
N VAL A 27 -0.06 -25.29 37.69
CA VAL A 27 1.07 -24.46 38.11
C VAL A 27 1.69 -25.15 39.33
N ALA A 28 3.00 -25.39 39.32
CA ALA A 28 3.72 -25.82 40.51
C ALA A 28 5.11 -25.17 40.58
N PHE A 29 5.24 -24.26 41.55
CA PHE A 29 6.50 -23.80 42.12
C PHE A 29 7.28 -24.99 42.71
N THR A 30 8.60 -25.05 42.52
CA THR A 30 9.47 -25.88 43.36
C THR A 30 10.69 -25.07 43.78
N ILE A 31 10.90 -25.02 45.09
CA ILE A 31 12.01 -24.38 45.79
C ILE A 31 12.90 -25.49 46.40
N ARG A 32 14.22 -25.21 46.41
CA ARG A 32 15.33 -25.74 47.24
C ARG A 32 16.08 -27.00 46.78
N GLY A 33 17.41 -26.86 46.81
CA GLY A 33 18.37 -27.94 47.01
C GLY A 33 19.75 -27.56 46.46
N GLY A 34 20.65 -27.07 47.31
CA GLY A 34 21.90 -26.45 46.87
C GLY A 34 23.05 -27.42 46.56
N VAL A 35 23.94 -27.00 45.67
CA VAL A 35 25.33 -27.45 45.57
C VAL A 35 26.16 -26.20 45.25
N ARG A 36 27.14 -25.86 46.09
CA ARG A 36 28.10 -24.77 45.81
C ARG A 36 29.10 -25.23 44.76
N PRO A 37 29.32 -24.48 43.66
CA PRO A 37 30.55 -24.59 42.89
C PRO A 37 31.53 -23.46 43.26
N SER A 38 32.81 -23.81 43.19
CA SER A 38 34.02 -22.98 43.31
C SER A 38 34.00 -21.67 42.51
N PRO A 39 34.84 -20.66 42.84
CA PRO A 39 34.76 -19.34 42.23
C PRO A 39 35.07 -19.40 40.73
N ARG A 40 34.06 -19.12 39.91
CA ARG A 40 34.23 -18.83 38.48
C ARG A 40 34.79 -17.42 38.34
N SER A 41 35.83 -17.30 37.53
CA SER A 41 36.28 -16.05 36.92
C SER A 41 35.10 -15.26 36.37
N GLU A 42 35.01 -13.98 36.74
CA GLU A 42 34.02 -13.04 36.20
C GLU A 42 34.08 -13.04 34.66
N PRO A 43 32.93 -13.13 33.95
CA PRO A 43 32.91 -12.77 32.55
C PRO A 43 33.13 -11.27 32.44
N ILE A 44 34.17 -10.89 31.72
CA ILE A 44 34.45 -9.53 31.28
C ILE A 44 33.15 -8.92 30.74
N GLY A 45 32.76 -7.78 31.33
CA GLY A 45 31.43 -7.22 31.22
C GLY A 45 31.01 -6.96 29.79
N ARG A 46 29.84 -7.50 29.40
CA ARG A 46 29.03 -6.86 28.36
C ARG A 46 28.70 -5.46 28.85
N ARG A 47 29.20 -4.45 28.14
CA ARG A 47 28.83 -3.05 28.39
C ARG A 47 27.30 -2.96 28.43
N PRO A 48 26.68 -2.27 29.41
CA PRO A 48 25.25 -2.04 29.38
C PRO A 48 24.91 -1.35 28.05
N PRO A 49 23.84 -1.78 27.36
CA PRO A 49 23.47 -1.21 26.08
C PRO A 49 23.32 0.31 26.24
N THR A 50 23.91 1.04 25.33
CA THR A 50 23.79 2.49 25.27
C THR A 50 22.30 2.87 25.11
N THR A 51 21.95 4.10 25.49
CA THR A 51 20.57 4.59 25.35
C THR A 51 20.05 4.45 23.92
N THR A 52 20.94 4.60 22.94
CA THR A 52 20.68 4.39 21.50
C THR A 52 20.38 2.92 21.18
N GLU A 53 21.22 1.98 21.60
CA GLU A 53 21.00 0.53 21.38
C GLU A 53 19.73 0.01 22.06
N ARG A 54 19.38 0.56 23.24
CA ARG A 54 18.14 0.22 23.93
C ARG A 54 16.92 0.78 23.17
N GLY A 55 17.03 1.97 22.59
CA GLY A 55 16.02 2.56 21.72
C GLY A 55 15.81 1.76 20.43
N GLU A 56 16.89 1.37 19.76
CA GLU A 56 16.85 0.54 18.54
C GLU A 56 16.20 -0.82 18.79
N ARG A 57 16.52 -1.49 19.92
CA ARG A 57 15.86 -2.75 20.31
C ARG A 57 14.36 -2.58 20.51
N HIS A 58 13.92 -1.53 21.20
CA HIS A 58 12.49 -1.30 21.41
C HIS A 58 11.74 -1.01 20.10
N VAL A 59 12.36 -0.27 19.18
CA VAL A 59 11.79 0.01 17.85
C VAL A 59 11.68 -1.28 17.03
N SER A 60 12.69 -2.15 17.06
CA SER A 60 12.64 -3.45 16.39
C SER A 60 11.51 -4.33 16.93
N GLN A 61 11.42 -4.48 18.25
CA GLN A 61 10.36 -5.30 18.88
C GLN A 61 8.95 -4.78 18.57
N LEU A 62 8.78 -3.46 18.53
CA LEU A 62 7.51 -2.85 18.15
C LEU A 62 7.17 -3.13 16.68
N ASN A 63 8.15 -3.03 15.78
CA ASN A 63 7.94 -3.32 14.37
C ASN A 63 7.58 -4.80 14.14
N ASP A 64 8.22 -5.72 14.86
CA ASP A 64 7.93 -7.15 14.80
C ASP A 64 6.51 -7.45 15.30
N PHE A 65 6.11 -6.81 16.40
CA PHE A 65 4.74 -6.89 16.93
C PHE A 65 3.69 -6.37 15.93
N ILE A 66 3.96 -5.23 15.29
CA ILE A 66 3.08 -4.67 14.26
C ILE A 66 3.01 -5.60 13.05
N GLY A 67 4.14 -6.18 12.63
CA GLY A 67 4.18 -7.19 11.59
C GLY A 67 3.28 -8.40 11.91
N ALA A 68 3.32 -8.89 13.15
CA ALA A 68 2.45 -9.96 13.61
C ALA A 68 0.96 -9.57 13.57
N LEU A 69 0.61 -8.34 13.98
CA LEU A 69 -0.76 -7.83 13.86
C LEU A 69 -1.23 -7.72 12.41
N ASN A 70 -0.37 -7.22 11.51
CA ASN A 70 -0.68 -7.11 10.08
C ASN A 70 -0.95 -8.48 9.45
N ASN A 71 -0.23 -9.52 9.88
CA ASN A 71 -0.50 -10.89 9.44
C ASN A 71 -1.90 -11.39 9.84
N ILE A 72 -2.44 -10.93 10.98
CA ILE A 72 -3.81 -11.24 11.42
C ILE A 72 -4.82 -10.40 10.63
N LEU A 73 -4.58 -9.09 10.52
CA LEU A 73 -5.50 -8.14 9.89
C LEU A 73 -5.69 -8.40 8.40
N PHE A 74 -4.66 -8.92 7.73
CA PHE A 74 -4.68 -9.27 6.31
C PHE A 74 -4.46 -10.76 6.08
N ALA A 75 -4.91 -11.59 7.02
CA ALA A 75 -4.99 -13.02 6.84
C ALA A 75 -5.89 -13.36 5.63
N ASP A 76 -5.64 -14.50 4.99
CA ASP A 76 -6.31 -14.91 3.75
C ASP A 76 -7.85 -14.88 3.85
N PHE A 77 -8.40 -15.18 5.03
CA PHE A 77 -9.86 -15.13 5.23
C PHE A 77 -10.45 -13.72 5.10
N VAL A 78 -9.70 -12.66 5.40
CA VAL A 78 -10.13 -11.27 5.23
C VAL A 78 -10.25 -10.94 3.74
N VAL A 79 -9.29 -11.41 2.94
CA VAL A 79 -9.32 -11.31 1.48
C VAL A 79 -10.56 -12.02 0.92
N TYR A 80 -10.84 -13.25 1.38
CA TYR A 80 -12.04 -13.97 0.96
C TYR A 80 -13.33 -13.27 1.41
N ALA A 81 -13.37 -12.74 2.64
CA ALA A 81 -14.52 -11.99 3.12
C ALA A 81 -14.80 -10.76 2.25
N LEU A 82 -13.77 -9.99 1.89
CA LEU A 82 -13.91 -8.81 1.03
C LEU A 82 -14.42 -9.16 -0.36
N LEU A 83 -13.88 -10.22 -0.97
CA LEU A 83 -14.36 -10.74 -2.26
C LEU A 83 -15.84 -11.14 -2.17
N LEU A 84 -16.23 -11.85 -1.11
CA LEU A 84 -17.61 -12.29 -0.91
C LEU A 84 -18.57 -11.12 -0.66
N VAL A 85 -18.17 -10.11 0.12
CA VAL A 85 -19.00 -8.92 0.38
C VAL A 85 -19.11 -8.06 -0.87
N GLY A 86 -18.03 -7.91 -1.64
CA GLY A 86 -18.06 -7.21 -2.93
C GLY A 86 -18.95 -7.91 -3.94
N LEU A 87 -18.87 -9.25 -4.02
CA LEU A 87 -19.75 -10.07 -4.84
C LEU A 87 -21.21 -9.96 -4.39
N LEU A 88 -21.46 -10.01 -3.08
CA LEU A 88 -22.79 -9.85 -2.49
C LEU A 88 -23.44 -8.53 -2.94
N PHE A 89 -22.76 -7.39 -2.77
CA PHE A 89 -23.32 -6.10 -3.16
C PHE A 89 -23.36 -5.90 -4.68
N THR A 90 -22.46 -6.53 -5.43
CA THR A 90 -22.53 -6.56 -6.90
C THR A 90 -23.81 -7.25 -7.37
N VAL A 91 -24.10 -8.45 -6.84
CA VAL A 91 -25.30 -9.20 -7.21
C VAL A 91 -26.56 -8.51 -6.68
N TRP A 92 -26.54 -8.04 -5.43
CA TRP A 92 -27.70 -7.41 -4.80
C TRP A 92 -28.08 -6.09 -5.47
N SER A 93 -27.12 -5.29 -5.91
CA SER A 93 -27.39 -4.07 -6.69
C SER A 93 -27.79 -4.34 -8.16
N GLY A 94 -27.79 -5.60 -8.59
CA GLY A 94 -28.05 -6.00 -9.97
C GLY A 94 -26.99 -5.48 -10.93
N PHE A 95 -25.71 -5.68 -10.60
CA PHE A 95 -24.54 -5.14 -11.32
C PHE A 95 -24.55 -3.60 -11.39
N GLY A 96 -24.66 -2.95 -10.23
CA GLY A 96 -24.68 -1.49 -10.12
C GLY A 96 -23.48 -0.77 -10.75
N GLN A 97 -22.38 -1.47 -10.99
CA GLN A 97 -21.21 -0.99 -11.74
C GLN A 97 -21.57 -0.39 -13.09
N TYR A 98 -22.50 -1.03 -13.82
CA TYR A 98 -22.97 -0.50 -15.11
C TYR A 98 -23.59 0.90 -14.94
N ARG A 99 -24.31 1.13 -13.84
CA ARG A 99 -24.90 2.44 -13.56
C ARG A 99 -23.88 3.48 -13.12
N ALA A 100 -22.84 3.09 -12.38
CA ALA A 100 -21.73 3.99 -12.11
C ALA A 100 -21.12 4.51 -13.42
N LEU A 101 -20.83 3.61 -14.37
CA LEU A 101 -20.22 3.94 -15.67
C LEU A 101 -21.15 4.68 -16.65
N THR A 102 -22.45 4.75 -16.41
CA THR A 102 -23.42 5.40 -17.30
C THR A 102 -24.10 6.59 -16.62
N HIS A 103 -24.94 6.32 -15.63
CA HIS A 103 -25.63 7.33 -14.84
C HIS A 103 -24.67 8.14 -13.98
N GLY A 104 -23.71 7.50 -13.31
CA GLY A 104 -22.71 8.19 -12.49
C GLY A 104 -21.88 9.21 -13.30
N VAL A 105 -21.49 8.86 -14.52
CA VAL A 105 -20.82 9.80 -15.44
C VAL A 105 -21.71 11.01 -15.78
N SER A 106 -23.01 10.80 -15.94
CA SER A 106 -23.95 11.89 -16.20
C SER A 106 -24.13 12.82 -15.00
N VAL A 107 -24.14 12.24 -13.78
CA VAL A 107 -24.20 12.98 -12.51
C VAL A 107 -22.93 13.81 -12.31
N VAL A 108 -21.74 13.23 -12.49
CA VAL A 108 -20.45 13.93 -12.37
C VAL A 108 -20.30 15.08 -13.38
N ARG A 109 -20.98 15.01 -14.53
CA ARG A 109 -21.03 16.10 -15.50
C ARG A 109 -21.99 17.24 -15.11
N GLY A 110 -22.57 17.17 -13.91
CA GLY A 110 -23.45 18.16 -13.33
C GLY A 110 -24.86 18.20 -13.89
N LYS A 111 -25.32 17.18 -14.62
CA LYS A 111 -26.69 17.16 -15.18
C LYS A 111 -27.81 17.04 -14.13
N TYR A 112 -27.45 16.63 -12.93
CA TYR A 112 -28.34 16.39 -11.80
C TYR A 112 -27.95 17.24 -10.59
N ASP A 113 -27.07 18.23 -10.78
CA ASP A 113 -26.66 19.13 -9.70
C ASP A 113 -27.74 20.19 -9.45
N SER A 114 -27.88 20.64 -8.20
CA SER A 114 -28.85 21.66 -7.82
C SER A 114 -28.31 22.53 -6.70
N LYS A 115 -28.47 23.85 -6.85
CA LYS A 115 -28.02 24.86 -5.88
C LYS A 115 -28.78 24.79 -4.55
N ASN A 116 -30.00 24.25 -4.58
CA ASN A 116 -30.91 24.22 -3.44
C ASN A 116 -30.77 22.95 -2.59
N GLU A 117 -29.92 22.00 -2.99
CA GLU A 117 -29.70 20.75 -2.28
C GLU A 117 -28.60 20.90 -1.21
N PRO A 118 -28.70 20.21 -0.07
CA PRO A 118 -27.76 20.36 1.03
C PRO A 118 -26.39 19.76 0.70
N GLY A 119 -25.33 20.49 1.03
CA GLY A 119 -23.93 20.10 0.85
C GLY A 119 -23.03 21.30 0.51
N ALA A 120 -21.73 21.07 0.46
CA ALA A 120 -20.73 22.12 0.30
C ALA A 120 -20.14 22.21 -1.12
N ILE A 121 -20.05 21.10 -1.84
CA ILE A 121 -19.37 20.96 -3.13
C ILE A 121 -20.22 20.15 -4.12
N ASN A 122 -20.01 20.29 -5.43
CA ASN A 122 -20.75 19.49 -6.43
C ASN A 122 -20.24 18.03 -6.49
N HIS A 123 -20.95 17.19 -7.25
CA HIS A 123 -20.60 15.78 -7.44
C HIS A 123 -19.19 15.58 -8.02
N PHE A 124 -18.76 16.44 -8.93
CA PHE A 124 -17.44 16.36 -9.55
C PHE A 124 -16.30 16.63 -8.56
N GLN A 125 -16.45 17.67 -7.74
CA GLN A 125 -15.49 18.05 -6.71
C GLN A 125 -15.47 17.01 -5.58
N ALA A 126 -16.62 16.43 -5.22
CA ALA A 126 -16.68 15.33 -4.26
C ALA A 126 -15.95 14.09 -4.78
N LEU A 127 -16.23 13.66 -6.01
CA LEU A 127 -15.50 12.57 -6.67
C LEU A 127 -14.01 12.90 -6.80
N SER A 128 -13.66 14.12 -7.21
CA SER A 128 -12.25 14.51 -7.34
C SER A 128 -11.53 14.52 -5.99
N THR A 129 -12.21 14.93 -4.91
CA THR A 129 -11.64 14.90 -3.55
C THR A 129 -11.47 13.47 -3.04
N ALA A 130 -12.39 12.56 -3.37
CA ALA A 130 -12.25 11.15 -3.04
C ALA A 130 -11.15 10.48 -3.88
N LEU A 131 -11.13 10.75 -5.20
CA LEU A 131 -10.11 10.29 -6.12
C LEU A 131 -8.72 10.81 -5.78
N SER A 132 -8.56 12.02 -5.24
CA SER A 132 -7.23 12.49 -4.85
C SER A 132 -6.64 11.69 -3.69
N ALA A 133 -7.47 11.08 -2.83
CA ALA A 133 -7.01 10.18 -1.78
C ALA A 133 -6.59 8.80 -2.31
N THR A 134 -7.35 8.27 -3.27
CA THR A 134 -7.17 6.91 -3.82
C THR A 134 -6.15 6.87 -4.97
N VAL A 135 -6.26 7.82 -5.91
CA VAL A 135 -5.33 8.05 -7.01
C VAL A 135 -4.11 8.83 -6.50
N GLY A 136 -3.22 8.11 -5.85
CA GLY A 136 -2.00 8.63 -5.20
C GLY A 136 -0.73 7.94 -5.69
N LEU A 137 0.37 8.15 -4.96
CA LEU A 137 1.61 7.40 -5.21
C LEU A 137 1.40 5.88 -5.08
N GLY A 138 0.35 5.42 -4.38
CA GLY A 138 -0.06 4.02 -4.33
C GLY A 138 -0.31 3.39 -5.71
N ASN A 139 -0.81 4.14 -6.68
CA ASN A 139 -1.08 3.62 -8.03
C ASN A 139 0.17 3.46 -8.89
N ILE A 140 1.19 4.28 -8.60
CA ILE A 140 2.46 4.29 -9.32
C ILE A 140 3.41 3.30 -8.64
N ALA A 141 3.56 3.42 -7.32
CA ALA A 141 4.46 2.64 -6.48
C ALA A 141 3.88 1.29 -6.06
N GLY A 142 2.61 1.25 -5.67
CA GLY A 142 1.97 0.03 -5.16
C GLY A 142 1.77 -1.02 -6.25
N VAL A 143 1.49 -0.61 -7.49
CA VAL A 143 1.48 -1.52 -8.65
C VAL A 143 2.87 -2.09 -8.92
N ALA A 144 3.90 -1.26 -8.86
CA ALA A 144 5.28 -1.70 -9.00
C ALA A 144 5.66 -2.75 -7.96
N VAL A 145 5.29 -2.53 -6.69
CA VAL A 145 5.48 -3.51 -5.61
C VAL A 145 4.65 -4.78 -5.87
N ALA A 146 3.40 -4.65 -6.32
CA ALA A 146 2.53 -5.78 -6.62
C ALA A 146 3.13 -6.69 -7.69
N VAL A 147 3.68 -6.11 -8.77
CA VAL A 147 4.32 -6.87 -9.85
C VAL A 147 5.68 -7.42 -9.41
N ALA A 148 6.46 -6.65 -8.65
CA ALA A 148 7.78 -7.08 -8.20
C ALA A 148 7.73 -8.27 -7.23
N ILE A 149 6.70 -8.34 -6.38
CA ILE A 149 6.54 -9.37 -5.36
C ILE A 149 5.54 -10.44 -5.81
N GLY A 150 4.32 -10.04 -6.16
CA GLY A 150 3.23 -10.93 -6.55
C GLY A 150 3.27 -11.37 -8.02
N GLY A 151 4.19 -10.83 -8.81
CA GLY A 151 4.30 -11.12 -10.24
C GLY A 151 3.17 -10.53 -11.09
N PRO A 152 3.20 -10.79 -12.41
CA PRO A 152 2.18 -10.30 -13.35
C PRO A 152 0.75 -10.74 -12.99
N GLY A 153 0.61 -11.92 -12.36
CA GLY A 153 -0.67 -12.48 -11.95
C GLY A 153 -1.41 -11.65 -10.91
N ALA A 154 -0.71 -10.84 -10.13
CA ALA A 154 -1.33 -9.94 -9.16
C ALA A 154 -2.30 -8.95 -9.82
N ILE A 155 -2.00 -8.52 -11.06
CA ILE A 155 -2.81 -7.55 -11.80
C ILE A 155 -4.20 -8.09 -12.14
N LEU A 156 -4.34 -9.38 -12.44
CA LEU A 156 -5.65 -10.00 -12.68
C LEU A 156 -6.54 -9.87 -11.45
N TRP A 157 -5.97 -10.14 -10.27
CA TRP A 157 -6.70 -10.03 -9.00
C TRP A 157 -6.97 -8.59 -8.59
N MET A 158 -6.09 -7.67 -8.99
CA MET A 158 -6.39 -6.25 -8.88
C MET A 158 -7.63 -5.89 -9.72
N TRP A 159 -7.78 -6.41 -10.94
CA TRP A 159 -8.99 -6.16 -11.75
C TRP A 159 -10.26 -6.73 -11.13
N VAL A 160 -10.20 -7.96 -10.60
CA VAL A 160 -11.34 -8.58 -9.92
C VAL A 160 -11.80 -7.71 -8.75
N ILE A 161 -10.86 -7.26 -7.91
CA ILE A 161 -11.16 -6.37 -6.79
C ILE A 161 -11.59 -4.99 -7.26
N GLY A 162 -11.03 -4.45 -8.35
CA GLY A 162 -11.48 -3.18 -8.91
C GLY A 162 -12.96 -3.22 -9.26
N VAL A 163 -13.43 -4.26 -9.95
CA VAL A 163 -14.84 -4.41 -10.34
C VAL A 163 -15.75 -4.67 -9.14
N LEU A 164 -15.37 -5.55 -8.22
CA LEU A 164 -16.17 -5.82 -7.02
C LEU A 164 -16.16 -4.63 -6.05
N GLY A 165 -15.04 -3.92 -6.01
CA GLY A 165 -14.80 -2.72 -5.22
C GLY A 165 -15.72 -1.57 -5.61
N MET A 166 -16.11 -1.45 -6.88
CA MET A 166 -17.14 -0.50 -7.31
C MET A 166 -18.46 -0.73 -6.54
N GLY A 167 -18.89 -2.00 -6.38
CA GLY A 167 -20.08 -2.34 -5.62
C GLY A 167 -19.95 -2.05 -4.12
N LEU A 168 -18.78 -2.33 -3.54
CA LEU A 168 -18.46 -1.96 -2.16
C LEU A 168 -18.56 -0.45 -1.96
N LYS A 169 -17.86 0.32 -2.80
CA LYS A 169 -17.75 1.77 -2.75
C LYS A 169 -19.12 2.43 -2.88
N MET A 170 -19.92 2.02 -3.87
CA MET A 170 -21.28 2.50 -4.03
C MET A 170 -22.12 2.31 -2.76
N THR A 171 -21.94 1.17 -2.10
CA THR A 171 -22.71 0.82 -0.91
C THR A 171 -22.27 1.61 0.32
N GLU A 172 -20.96 1.68 0.61
CA GLU A 172 -20.45 2.41 1.78
C GLU A 172 -20.70 3.92 1.69
N VAL A 173 -20.63 4.49 0.49
CA VAL A 173 -20.96 5.90 0.25
C VAL A 173 -22.46 6.12 0.42
N THR A 174 -23.31 5.27 -0.18
CA THR A 174 -24.77 5.35 0.02
C THR A 174 -25.13 5.29 1.51
N GLN A 175 -24.50 4.40 2.28
CA GLN A 175 -24.73 4.32 3.73
C GLN A 175 -24.34 5.62 4.43
N SER A 176 -23.13 6.12 4.20
CA SER A 176 -22.69 7.36 4.85
C SER A 176 -23.57 8.53 4.48
N MET A 177 -24.02 8.64 3.22
CA MET A 177 -24.96 9.66 2.77
C MET A 177 -26.34 9.53 3.44
N LEU A 178 -26.83 8.32 3.74
CA LEU A 178 -28.08 8.11 4.49
C LEU A 178 -27.99 8.53 5.96
N TYR A 179 -26.78 8.60 6.52
CA TYR A 179 -26.53 8.92 7.93
C TYR A 179 -25.73 10.22 8.13
N ARG A 180 -25.41 10.96 7.07
CA ARG A 180 -24.64 12.21 7.18
C ARG A 180 -25.37 13.27 7.99
N ASN A 181 -24.63 14.21 8.53
CA ASN A 181 -25.14 15.41 9.15
C ASN A 181 -25.03 16.57 8.16
N THR A 182 -26.13 17.27 7.94
CA THR A 182 -26.24 18.48 7.12
C THR A 182 -26.87 19.64 7.92
N ASP A 183 -26.78 19.61 9.26
CA ASP A 183 -27.24 20.69 10.14
C ASP A 183 -26.56 22.02 9.78
N ASP A 184 -25.27 21.95 9.42
CA ASP A 184 -24.55 22.99 8.68
C ASP A 184 -24.38 22.51 7.22
N PRO A 185 -25.19 23.01 6.27
CA PRO A 185 -25.08 22.61 4.87
C PRO A 185 -23.74 22.98 4.23
N ASP A 186 -23.05 24.01 4.72
CA ASP A 186 -21.76 24.45 4.20
C ASP A 186 -20.58 23.65 4.75
N ASN A 187 -20.79 22.87 5.81
CA ASN A 187 -19.82 21.96 6.40
C ASN A 187 -20.49 20.64 6.86
N PRO A 188 -20.98 19.82 5.93
CA PRO A 188 -21.61 18.56 6.25
C PRO A 188 -20.60 17.53 6.79
N HIS A 189 -21.06 16.65 7.66
CA HIS A 189 -20.24 15.64 8.33
C HIS A 189 -20.78 14.23 8.08
N GLY A 190 -19.94 13.32 7.59
CA GLY A 190 -20.38 11.95 7.33
C GLY A 190 -19.23 10.98 7.22
N GLY A 191 -19.57 9.70 7.07
CA GLY A 191 -18.64 8.58 7.09
C GLY A 191 -19.09 7.44 8.02
N PRO A 192 -18.33 6.33 8.08
CA PRO A 192 -18.71 5.13 8.84
C PRO A 192 -18.93 5.37 10.33
N MET A 193 -18.17 6.30 10.93
CA MET A 193 -18.37 6.69 12.33
C MET A 193 -19.77 7.27 12.59
N PHE A 194 -20.32 8.02 11.64
CA PHE A 194 -21.70 8.54 11.73
C PHE A 194 -22.74 7.46 11.42
N VAL A 195 -22.45 6.54 10.49
CA VAL A 195 -23.29 5.37 10.24
C VAL A 195 -23.44 4.54 11.51
N ALA A 196 -22.33 4.24 12.21
CA ALA A 196 -22.36 3.53 13.48
C ALA A 196 -23.14 4.32 14.55
N ALA A 197 -22.76 5.57 14.80
CA ALA A 197 -23.32 6.39 15.87
C ALA A 197 -24.83 6.61 15.74
N LYS A 198 -25.36 6.78 14.52
CA LYS A 198 -26.79 7.00 14.26
C LYS A 198 -27.55 5.71 13.93
N GLY A 199 -26.87 4.71 13.38
CA GLY A 199 -27.46 3.45 12.95
C GLY A 199 -27.78 2.49 14.10
N PHE A 200 -26.85 2.26 15.02
CA PHE A 200 -27.06 1.34 16.16
C PHE A 200 -28.23 1.75 17.07
N PRO A 201 -28.42 3.03 17.44
CA PRO A 201 -29.62 3.46 18.18
C PRO A 201 -30.93 3.00 17.53
N ARG A 202 -31.05 3.13 16.20
CA ARG A 202 -32.27 2.76 15.45
C ARG A 202 -32.53 1.25 15.44
N ILE A 203 -31.47 0.44 15.47
CA ILE A 203 -31.59 -1.03 15.57
C ILE A 203 -32.07 -1.41 16.98
N PHE A 204 -31.40 -0.90 18.00
CA PHE A 204 -31.65 -1.25 19.40
C PHE A 204 -32.97 -0.67 19.93
N GLU A 205 -33.47 0.41 19.34
CA GLU A 205 -34.78 0.98 19.63
C GLU A 205 -35.92 -0.02 19.44
N ARG A 206 -35.79 -0.96 18.48
CA ARG A 206 -36.76 -2.06 18.27
C ARG A 206 -36.86 -3.01 19.48
N PHE A 207 -35.84 -3.02 20.34
CA PHE A 207 -35.78 -3.83 21.54
C PHE A 207 -35.92 -3.00 22.82
N GLY A 208 -36.28 -1.71 22.72
CA GLY A 208 -36.37 -0.80 23.87
C GLY A 208 -35.02 -0.35 24.46
N LEU A 209 -33.90 -0.63 23.79
CA LEU A 209 -32.54 -0.43 24.30
C LEU A 209 -31.78 0.72 23.60
N LYS A 210 -32.49 1.80 23.21
CA LYS A 210 -31.93 2.92 22.43
C LYS A 210 -30.64 3.51 23.00
N ARG A 211 -30.56 3.65 24.33
CA ARG A 211 -29.35 4.16 25.02
C ARG A 211 -28.15 3.22 24.85
N VAL A 212 -28.37 1.91 24.92
CA VAL A 212 -27.31 0.91 24.68
C VAL A 212 -26.82 1.01 23.24
N GLY A 213 -27.75 1.12 22.27
CA GLY A 213 -27.40 1.33 20.87
C GLY A 213 -26.57 2.61 20.63
N ALA A 214 -26.85 3.69 21.34
CA ALA A 214 -26.06 4.93 21.26
C ALA A 214 -24.64 4.77 21.79
N VAL A 215 -24.47 4.04 22.90
CA VAL A 215 -23.13 3.73 23.43
C VAL A 215 -22.37 2.84 22.46
N VAL A 216 -22.96 1.73 22.01
CA VAL A 216 -22.34 0.82 21.04
C VAL A 216 -21.94 1.57 19.76
N GLY A 217 -22.84 2.35 19.19
CA GLY A 217 -22.58 3.09 17.96
C GLY A 217 -21.48 4.14 18.10
N THR A 218 -21.47 4.89 19.21
CA THR A 218 -20.40 5.88 19.48
C THR A 218 -19.06 5.21 19.71
N THR A 219 -19.01 4.07 20.40
CA THR A 219 -17.78 3.30 20.63
C THR A 219 -17.22 2.72 19.32
N VAL A 220 -18.06 2.08 18.51
CA VAL A 220 -17.63 1.55 17.20
C VAL A 220 -17.15 2.68 16.28
N GLY A 221 -17.87 3.81 16.26
CA GLY A 221 -17.44 5.01 15.54
C GLY A 221 -16.11 5.57 16.05
N GLY A 222 -15.89 5.60 17.37
CA GLY A 222 -14.62 6.02 17.96
C GLY A 222 -13.45 5.11 17.61
N ILE A 223 -13.65 3.79 17.59
CA ILE A 223 -12.64 2.82 17.14
C ILE A 223 -12.28 3.08 15.67
N PHE A 224 -13.28 3.29 14.81
CA PHE A 224 -13.04 3.65 13.41
C PHE A 224 -12.26 4.97 13.27
N VAL A 225 -12.56 5.98 14.09
CA VAL A 225 -11.83 7.26 14.02
C VAL A 225 -10.36 7.10 14.43
N ILE A 226 -10.04 6.29 15.44
CA ILE A 226 -8.65 6.07 15.84
C ILE A 226 -7.84 5.52 14.65
N THR A 227 -8.40 4.56 13.92
CA THR A 227 -7.71 3.90 12.80
C THR A 227 -7.67 4.78 11.56
N LEU A 228 -8.71 5.58 11.34
CA LEU A 228 -8.73 6.64 10.34
C LEU A 228 -7.61 7.67 10.59
N LEU A 229 -7.45 8.13 11.83
CA LEU A 229 -6.39 9.08 12.20
C LEU A 229 -5.00 8.46 12.05
N THR A 230 -4.82 7.19 12.45
CA THR A 230 -3.57 6.47 12.20
C THR A 230 -3.26 6.42 10.70
N SER A 231 -4.22 6.05 9.85
CA SER A 231 -4.03 5.97 8.39
C SER A 231 -3.78 7.33 7.75
N ALA A 232 -4.46 8.39 8.23
CA ALA A 232 -4.24 9.75 7.76
C ALA A 232 -2.82 10.26 8.07
N ILE A 233 -2.28 9.90 9.24
CA ILE A 233 -0.91 10.24 9.67
C ILE A 233 0.12 9.40 8.90
N THR A 234 -0.12 8.10 8.69
CA THR A 234 0.88 7.21 8.09
C THR A 234 0.79 7.22 6.57
N GLY A 235 -0.21 6.55 5.98
CA GLY A 235 -0.38 6.40 4.54
C GLY A 235 -0.76 7.70 3.83
N GLY A 236 -1.61 8.51 4.48
CA GLY A 236 -2.09 9.78 3.92
C GLY A 236 -1.07 10.92 3.99
N ASN A 237 -0.05 10.83 4.85
CA ASN A 237 0.91 11.92 5.11
C ASN A 237 2.37 11.45 5.03
N MET A 238 2.85 10.71 6.04
CA MET A 238 4.27 10.35 6.16
C MET A 238 4.77 9.58 4.93
N PHE A 239 4.02 8.57 4.47
CA PHE A 239 4.41 7.76 3.31
C PHE A 239 4.48 8.60 2.02
N GLN A 240 3.52 9.51 1.82
CA GLN A 240 3.51 10.41 0.66
C GLN A 240 4.70 11.36 0.68
N ALA A 241 4.95 11.99 1.84
CA ALA A 241 6.06 12.93 2.02
C ALA A 241 7.42 12.25 1.81
N TRP A 242 7.60 11.05 2.36
CA TRP A 242 8.81 10.25 2.21
C TRP A 242 9.09 9.91 0.74
N ASN A 243 8.10 9.39 0.02
CA ASN A 243 8.26 8.91 -1.35
C ASN A 243 8.54 10.08 -2.33
N VAL A 244 7.86 11.22 -2.17
CA VAL A 244 8.18 12.43 -2.96
C VAL A 244 9.60 12.93 -2.66
N ALA A 245 10.01 12.91 -1.40
CA ALA A 245 11.36 13.33 -1.03
C ALA A 245 12.41 12.38 -1.64
N ASP A 246 12.20 11.07 -1.54
CA ASP A 246 13.08 10.03 -2.09
C ASP A 246 13.25 10.15 -3.61
N VAL A 247 12.14 10.22 -4.36
CA VAL A 247 12.19 10.33 -5.82
C VAL A 247 12.84 11.65 -6.26
N THR A 248 12.59 12.74 -5.53
CA THR A 248 13.19 14.05 -5.83
C THR A 248 14.69 14.05 -5.57
N THR A 249 15.14 13.46 -4.46
CA THR A 249 16.58 13.31 -4.16
C THR A 249 17.26 12.38 -5.18
N THR A 250 16.66 11.24 -5.50
CA THR A 250 17.24 10.25 -6.42
C THR A 250 17.52 10.83 -7.82
N TYR A 251 16.60 11.67 -8.31
CA TYR A 251 16.67 12.19 -9.68
C TYR A 251 17.30 13.58 -9.80
N PHE A 252 17.16 14.45 -8.79
CA PHE A 252 17.60 15.84 -8.82
C PHE A 252 18.64 16.20 -7.76
N ASP A 253 19.01 15.26 -6.87
CA ASP A 253 19.95 15.48 -5.77
C ASP A 253 19.53 16.62 -4.82
N ILE A 254 18.21 16.90 -4.75
CA ILE A 254 17.64 17.88 -3.82
C ILE A 254 17.52 17.22 -2.44
N PRO A 255 18.02 17.85 -1.35
CA PRO A 255 17.90 17.29 -0.02
C PRO A 255 16.44 17.11 0.43
N GLN A 256 16.13 15.95 1.02
CA GLN A 256 14.78 15.59 1.45
C GLN A 256 14.09 16.66 2.35
N PRO A 257 14.77 17.33 3.31
CA PRO A 257 14.12 18.35 4.14
C PRO A 257 13.63 19.56 3.33
N VAL A 258 14.31 19.92 2.24
CA VAL A 258 13.89 21.01 1.36
C VAL A 258 12.57 20.65 0.67
N THR A 259 12.47 19.43 0.16
CA THR A 259 11.22 18.88 -0.38
C THR A 259 10.10 18.93 0.66
N GLY A 260 10.38 18.53 1.90
CA GLY A 260 9.41 18.56 3.00
C GLY A 260 8.89 19.97 3.34
N ILE A 261 9.76 20.98 3.35
CA ILE A 261 9.35 22.39 3.59
C ILE A 261 8.36 22.84 2.51
N VAL A 262 8.72 22.65 1.23
CA VAL A 262 7.87 23.07 0.11
C VAL A 262 6.54 22.32 0.16
N LEU A 263 6.57 21.01 0.41
CA LEU A 263 5.39 20.17 0.48
C LEU A 263 4.44 20.59 1.62
N ALA A 264 4.98 20.86 2.81
CA ALA A 264 4.20 21.32 3.96
C ALA A 264 3.54 22.68 3.71
N LEU A 265 4.22 23.61 3.04
CA LEU A 265 3.66 24.92 2.67
C LEU A 265 2.54 24.79 1.64
N LEU A 266 2.73 23.97 0.61
CA LEU A 266 1.72 23.75 -0.44
C LEU A 266 0.47 23.08 0.12
N VAL A 267 0.63 22.02 0.93
CA VAL A 267 -0.50 21.32 1.58
C VAL A 267 -1.21 22.26 2.56
N GLY A 268 -0.44 22.98 3.40
CA GLY A 268 -0.98 23.93 4.38
C GLY A 268 -1.84 25.03 3.75
N MET A 269 -1.42 25.57 2.61
CA MET A 269 -2.17 26.60 1.87
C MET A 269 -3.58 26.12 1.46
N VAL A 270 -3.75 24.82 1.24
CA VAL A 270 -5.01 24.20 0.82
C VAL A 270 -5.87 23.81 2.02
N ILE A 271 -5.33 23.02 2.96
CA ILE A 271 -6.14 22.39 4.02
C ILE A 271 -6.71 23.40 5.05
N ILE A 272 -6.02 24.53 5.25
CA ILE A 272 -6.49 25.60 6.15
C ILE A 272 -7.80 26.22 5.62
N GLY A 273 -8.06 26.17 4.31
CA GLY A 273 -9.28 26.71 3.70
C GLY A 273 -10.54 25.84 3.82
N GLY A 274 -10.45 24.66 4.43
CA GLY A 274 -11.60 23.75 4.62
C GLY A 274 -12.09 23.08 3.33
N ILE A 275 -13.22 22.37 3.42
CA ILE A 275 -13.70 21.47 2.36
C ILE A 275 -13.95 22.15 1.01
N LYS A 276 -14.44 23.39 0.99
CA LYS A 276 -14.67 24.12 -0.27
C LYS A 276 -13.35 24.39 -1.02
N ARG A 277 -12.29 24.79 -0.30
CA ARG A 277 -10.95 24.97 -0.91
C ARG A 277 -10.35 23.64 -1.35
N ILE A 278 -10.49 22.60 -0.52
CA ILE A 278 -9.99 21.26 -0.84
C ILE A 278 -10.67 20.74 -2.11
N GLY A 279 -12.00 20.81 -2.21
CA GLY A 279 -12.75 20.39 -3.39
C GLY A 279 -12.40 21.19 -4.64
N ALA A 280 -12.25 22.51 -4.52
CA ALA A 280 -11.85 23.37 -5.64
C ALA A 280 -10.43 23.05 -6.15
N VAL A 281 -9.50 22.74 -5.25
CA VAL A 281 -8.13 22.36 -5.63
C VAL A 281 -8.10 20.94 -6.21
N ALA A 282 -8.76 19.98 -5.55
CA ALA A 282 -8.85 18.59 -6.03
C ALA A 282 -9.49 18.51 -7.42
N GLY A 283 -10.59 19.24 -7.65
CA GLY A 283 -11.26 19.32 -8.95
C GLY A 283 -10.36 19.82 -10.09
N ARG A 284 -9.29 20.57 -9.80
CA ARG A 284 -8.32 21.03 -10.80
C ARG A 284 -7.10 20.11 -10.90
N ILE A 285 -6.53 19.71 -9.77
CA ILE A 285 -5.30 18.92 -9.72
C ILE A 285 -5.55 17.49 -10.21
N VAL A 286 -6.65 16.84 -9.81
CA VAL A 286 -6.88 15.42 -10.10
C VAL A 286 -7.04 15.14 -11.59
N PRO A 287 -7.90 15.86 -12.35
CA PRO A 287 -7.99 15.63 -13.79
C PRO A 287 -6.66 15.91 -14.51
N PHE A 288 -5.94 16.93 -14.07
CA PHE A 288 -4.64 17.29 -14.65
C PHE A 288 -3.58 16.22 -14.39
N MET A 289 -3.42 15.76 -13.15
CA MET A 289 -2.40 14.77 -12.80
C MET A 289 -2.71 13.40 -13.44
N CYS A 290 -3.98 12.98 -13.46
CA CYS A 290 -4.41 11.78 -14.14
C CYS A 290 -4.17 11.90 -15.65
N GLY A 291 -4.58 13.01 -16.27
CA GLY A 291 -4.36 13.26 -17.70
C GLY A 291 -2.88 13.22 -18.08
N LEU A 292 -2.02 13.91 -17.31
CA LEU A 292 -0.57 13.91 -17.50
C LEU A 292 0.01 12.49 -17.45
N TYR A 293 -0.35 11.72 -16.43
CA TYR A 293 0.15 10.36 -16.25
C TYR A 293 -0.35 9.41 -17.36
N LEU A 294 -1.65 9.45 -17.66
CA LEU A 294 -2.27 8.62 -18.68
C LEU A 294 -1.67 8.86 -20.07
N LEU A 295 -1.46 10.13 -20.45
CA LEU A 295 -0.86 10.48 -21.74
C LEU A 295 0.55 9.92 -21.88
N ALA A 296 1.33 10.00 -20.81
CA ALA A 296 2.68 9.48 -20.84
C ALA A 296 2.74 7.94 -20.82
N ALA A 297 1.88 7.30 -20.03
CA ALA A 297 1.77 5.83 -20.04
C ALA A 297 1.36 5.35 -21.44
N LEU A 298 0.39 6.02 -22.07
CA LEU A 298 -0.01 5.75 -23.45
C LEU A 298 1.15 5.94 -24.43
N TYR A 299 1.96 6.99 -24.29
CA TYR A 299 3.14 7.19 -25.11
C TYR A 299 4.11 5.98 -25.03
N VAL A 300 4.43 5.52 -23.82
CA VAL A 300 5.29 4.35 -23.61
C VAL A 300 4.67 3.08 -24.21
N LEU A 301 3.37 2.88 -24.01
CA LEU A 301 2.64 1.72 -24.52
C LEU A 301 2.53 1.71 -26.05
N ILE A 302 2.37 2.88 -26.69
CA ILE A 302 2.36 2.99 -28.15
C ILE A 302 3.73 2.57 -28.72
N LEU A 303 4.84 2.98 -28.09
CA LEU A 303 6.18 2.57 -28.50
C LEU A 303 6.45 1.08 -28.27
N ASN A 304 5.70 0.44 -27.36
CA ASN A 304 5.78 -1.00 -27.06
C ASN A 304 4.51 -1.75 -27.48
N ALA A 305 3.76 -1.25 -28.48
CA ALA A 305 2.43 -1.76 -28.81
C ALA A 305 2.43 -3.25 -29.17
N GLY A 306 3.53 -3.75 -29.77
CA GLY A 306 3.71 -5.15 -30.11
C GLY A 306 3.73 -6.10 -28.89
N ALA A 307 4.17 -5.63 -27.72
CA ALA A 307 4.25 -6.44 -26.50
C ALA A 307 2.92 -6.53 -25.75
N ILE A 308 1.99 -5.58 -25.96
CA ILE A 308 0.75 -5.47 -25.17
C ILE A 308 -0.08 -6.77 -25.16
N PRO A 309 -0.34 -7.44 -26.30
CA PRO A 309 -1.13 -8.68 -26.29
C PRO A 309 -0.49 -9.78 -25.44
N GLU A 310 0.84 -9.90 -25.50
CA GLU A 310 1.59 -10.87 -24.71
C GLU A 310 1.54 -10.53 -23.22
N MET A 311 1.66 -9.24 -22.86
CA MET A 311 1.60 -8.82 -21.46
C MET A 311 0.21 -9.04 -20.83
N ILE A 312 -0.86 -8.78 -21.56
CA ILE A 312 -2.24 -9.09 -21.11
C ILE A 312 -2.38 -10.60 -20.88
N TRP A 313 -1.84 -11.41 -21.80
CA TRP A 313 -1.91 -12.85 -21.68
C TRP A 313 -1.05 -13.40 -20.53
N LEU A 314 0.11 -12.79 -20.28
CA LEU A 314 0.96 -13.08 -19.13
C LEU A 314 0.22 -12.80 -17.82
N ILE A 315 -0.45 -11.65 -17.70
CA ILE A 315 -1.28 -11.31 -16.52
C ILE A 315 -2.34 -12.40 -16.28
N ILE A 316 -3.06 -12.80 -17.34
CA ILE A 316 -4.13 -13.81 -17.22
C ILE A 316 -3.55 -15.17 -16.84
N ARG A 317 -2.51 -15.66 -17.54
CA ARG A 317 -1.91 -16.97 -17.26
C ARG A 317 -1.29 -17.03 -15.87
N SER A 318 -0.59 -15.99 -15.44
CA SER A 318 0.03 -15.93 -14.11
C SER A 318 -1.00 -15.75 -12.98
N GLY A 319 -2.15 -15.17 -13.28
CA GLY A 319 -3.21 -14.92 -12.31
C GLY A 319 -4.23 -16.05 -12.16
N LEU A 320 -4.27 -17.00 -13.10
CA LEU A 320 -5.19 -18.14 -13.06
C LEU A 320 -4.58 -19.35 -12.34
N PRO A 321 -5.39 -20.21 -11.71
CA PRO A 321 -4.91 -21.47 -11.19
C PRO A 321 -4.63 -22.46 -12.35
N THR A 322 -3.75 -23.43 -12.10
CA THR A 322 -3.29 -24.38 -13.14
C THR A 322 -4.42 -25.17 -13.81
N TRP A 323 -5.48 -25.50 -13.06
CA TRP A 323 -6.65 -26.20 -13.59
C TRP A 323 -7.55 -25.35 -14.51
N LEU A 324 -7.36 -24.02 -14.54
CA LEU A 324 -8.00 -23.10 -15.48
C LEU A 324 -7.04 -22.63 -16.59
N GLY A 325 -5.93 -23.34 -16.81
CA GLY A 325 -4.92 -23.01 -17.82
C GLY A 325 -3.91 -21.96 -17.40
N GLY A 326 -3.81 -21.66 -16.10
CA GLY A 326 -2.77 -20.80 -15.55
C GLY A 326 -1.41 -21.48 -15.41
N ALA A 327 -0.36 -20.68 -15.23
CA ALA A 327 1.01 -21.13 -15.05
C ALA A 327 1.78 -20.16 -14.15
N ASN A 328 2.59 -20.71 -13.24
CA ASN A 328 3.48 -19.89 -12.41
C ASN A 328 4.68 -19.46 -13.27
N PRO A 329 4.94 -18.14 -13.42
CA PRO A 329 6.10 -17.67 -14.15
C PRO A 329 7.39 -18.04 -13.39
N GLU A 330 8.39 -18.55 -14.11
CA GLU A 330 9.67 -18.92 -13.52
C GLU A 330 10.44 -17.68 -13.03
N PRO A 331 11.16 -17.78 -11.90
CA PRO A 331 12.06 -16.72 -11.45
C PRO A 331 13.19 -16.48 -12.47
N ALA A 332 13.38 -15.23 -12.90
CA ALA A 332 14.46 -14.84 -13.80
C ALA A 332 14.78 -13.34 -13.63
N GLY A 333 16.04 -12.96 -13.81
CA GLY A 333 16.49 -11.58 -13.61
C GLY A 333 16.07 -11.05 -12.23
N ALA A 334 15.57 -9.81 -12.17
CA ALA A 334 15.06 -9.20 -10.94
C ALA A 334 13.76 -9.84 -10.38
N PHE A 335 13.10 -10.71 -11.14
CA PHE A 335 11.83 -11.33 -10.75
C PHE A 335 12.04 -12.64 -9.98
N LEU A 336 11.36 -12.78 -8.84
CA LEU A 336 11.52 -13.91 -7.91
C LEU A 336 10.58 -15.10 -8.18
N GLY A 337 9.78 -15.03 -9.24
CA GLY A 337 8.66 -15.96 -9.41
C GLY A 337 7.48 -15.59 -8.50
N ALA A 338 6.30 -16.09 -8.84
CA ALA A 338 5.11 -15.96 -8.00
C ALA A 338 4.19 -17.14 -8.22
N THR A 339 3.65 -17.69 -7.13
CA THR A 339 2.58 -18.70 -7.23
C THR A 339 1.23 -18.01 -7.44
N PHE A 340 0.26 -18.73 -8.01
CA PHE A 340 -1.12 -18.26 -8.12
C PHE A 340 -1.68 -17.69 -6.79
N GLY A 341 -1.54 -18.44 -5.69
CA GLY A 341 -2.09 -18.02 -4.39
C GLY A 341 -1.42 -16.76 -3.86
N PHE A 342 -0.10 -16.67 -4.01
CA PHE A 342 0.67 -15.49 -3.61
C PHE A 342 0.36 -14.27 -4.49
N ALA A 343 0.25 -14.46 -5.80
CA ALA A 343 -0.17 -13.42 -6.74
C ALA A 343 -1.57 -12.89 -6.40
N ALA A 344 -2.52 -13.78 -6.10
CA ALA A 344 -3.86 -13.39 -5.68
C ALA A 344 -3.84 -12.58 -4.38
N LEU A 345 -3.11 -13.04 -3.37
CA LEU A 345 -2.98 -12.35 -2.09
C LEU A 345 -2.43 -10.93 -2.27
N TRP A 346 -1.34 -10.79 -3.02
CA TRP A 346 -0.72 -9.48 -3.28
C TRP A 346 -1.58 -8.58 -4.15
N GLY A 347 -2.23 -9.14 -5.18
CA GLY A 347 -3.15 -8.42 -6.05
C GLY A 347 -4.32 -7.84 -5.26
N VAL A 348 -4.95 -8.64 -4.40
CA VAL A 348 -6.07 -8.17 -3.58
C VAL A 348 -5.62 -7.12 -2.57
N LYS A 349 -4.53 -7.39 -1.81
CA LYS A 349 -3.99 -6.41 -0.87
C LYS A 349 -3.77 -5.07 -1.57
N ARG A 350 -3.04 -5.08 -2.69
CA ARG A 350 -2.66 -3.85 -3.41
C ARG A 350 -3.85 -3.13 -4.03
N ALA A 351 -4.83 -3.83 -4.58
CA ALA A 351 -6.05 -3.18 -5.08
C ALA A 351 -6.88 -2.53 -3.97
N LEU A 352 -6.93 -3.12 -2.77
CA LEU A 352 -7.61 -2.50 -1.63
C LEU A 352 -6.89 -1.25 -1.14
N PHE A 353 -5.54 -1.25 -1.13
CA PHE A 353 -4.76 -0.04 -0.82
C PHE A 353 -4.98 1.05 -1.87
N SER A 354 -5.09 0.67 -3.14
CA SER A 354 -5.29 1.60 -4.27
C SER A 354 -6.67 2.25 -4.21
N SER A 355 -7.74 1.45 -4.26
CA SER A 355 -9.09 1.99 -4.41
C SER A 355 -9.80 2.28 -3.09
N GLU A 356 -9.20 1.93 -1.95
CA GLU A 356 -9.76 2.04 -0.60
C GLU A 356 -11.16 1.39 -0.46
N ALA A 357 -11.48 0.39 -1.28
CA ALA A 357 -12.83 -0.14 -1.37
C ALA A 357 -13.18 -0.95 -0.12
N GLY A 358 -14.27 -0.55 0.56
CA GLY A 358 -14.69 -1.19 1.81
C GLY A 358 -13.92 -0.72 3.04
N GLN A 359 -12.96 0.20 2.91
CA GLN A 359 -12.25 0.80 4.06
C GLN A 359 -13.08 1.87 4.77
N GLY A 360 -14.02 2.51 4.07
CA GLY A 360 -14.90 3.53 4.65
C GLY A 360 -14.31 4.95 4.75
N SER A 361 -13.15 5.21 4.16
CA SER A 361 -12.55 6.56 4.04
C SER A 361 -13.25 7.45 3.02
N ALA A 362 -13.37 7.00 1.76
CA ALA A 362 -13.97 7.75 0.65
C ALA A 362 -15.38 8.33 0.94
N PRO A 363 -16.28 7.64 1.66
CA PRO A 363 -17.57 8.22 2.07
C PRO A 363 -17.49 9.55 2.81
N ILE A 364 -16.35 9.86 3.43
CA ILE A 364 -16.13 11.13 4.14
C ILE A 364 -16.09 12.31 3.16
N ALA A 365 -15.37 12.18 2.04
CA ALA A 365 -15.37 13.21 0.97
C ALA A 365 -16.75 13.33 0.32
N HIS A 366 -17.34 12.19 -0.06
CA HIS A 366 -18.65 12.16 -0.70
C HIS A 366 -19.78 12.73 0.18
N SER A 367 -19.63 12.66 1.50
CA SER A 367 -20.59 13.29 2.43
C SER A 367 -20.68 14.81 2.27
N ALA A 368 -19.69 15.45 1.62
CA ALA A 368 -19.69 16.87 1.31
C ALA A 368 -20.48 17.26 0.05
N ALA A 369 -20.90 16.30 -0.77
CA ALA A 369 -21.60 16.58 -2.02
C ALA A 369 -22.98 17.23 -1.80
N LYS A 370 -23.34 18.19 -2.64
CA LYS A 370 -24.69 18.77 -2.72
C LYS A 370 -25.63 17.77 -3.37
N THR A 371 -26.45 17.11 -2.54
CA THR A 371 -27.49 16.20 -3.04
C THR A 371 -28.59 15.93 -2.01
N ASP A 372 -29.84 15.85 -2.45
CA ASP A 372 -30.96 15.36 -1.64
C ASP A 372 -31.15 13.83 -1.74
N GLU A 373 -30.55 13.19 -2.75
CA GLU A 373 -30.65 11.76 -3.03
C GLU A 373 -29.33 11.06 -2.66
N PRO A 374 -29.24 10.36 -1.51
CA PRO A 374 -28.02 9.68 -1.05
C PRO A 374 -27.40 8.72 -2.05
N VAL A 375 -28.25 8.00 -2.79
CA VAL A 375 -27.83 7.00 -3.78
C VAL A 375 -27.21 7.66 -5.01
N ARG A 376 -27.62 8.89 -5.37
CA ARG A 376 -27.05 9.63 -6.50
C ARG A 376 -25.53 9.72 -6.34
N GLU A 377 -25.08 10.08 -5.14
CA GLU A 377 -23.66 10.15 -4.81
C GLU A 377 -23.00 8.79 -4.63
N GLY A 378 -23.73 7.81 -4.08
CA GLY A 378 -23.24 6.42 -4.05
C GLY A 378 -22.91 5.89 -5.45
N VAL A 379 -23.74 6.17 -6.46
CA VAL A 379 -23.48 5.78 -7.85
C VAL A 379 -22.26 6.48 -8.42
N VAL A 380 -22.03 7.75 -8.08
CA VAL A 380 -20.82 8.51 -8.47
C VAL A 380 -19.57 7.86 -7.90
N ALA A 381 -19.56 7.52 -6.61
CA ALA A 381 -18.42 6.89 -5.94
C ALA A 381 -18.03 5.54 -6.56
N GLY A 382 -18.97 4.84 -7.19
CA GLY A 382 -18.68 3.64 -7.97
C GLY A 382 -17.68 3.84 -9.11
N LEU A 383 -17.44 5.08 -9.55
CA LEU A 383 -16.42 5.41 -10.55
C LEU A 383 -14.99 5.36 -9.99
N GLU A 384 -14.79 5.49 -8.67
CA GLU A 384 -13.44 5.55 -8.11
C GLU A 384 -12.64 4.29 -8.42
N PRO A 385 -13.09 3.06 -8.08
CA PRO A 385 -12.28 1.87 -8.31
C PRO A 385 -12.08 1.56 -9.80
N PHE A 386 -12.95 2.09 -10.68
CA PHE A 386 -12.77 1.98 -12.12
C PHE A 386 -11.63 2.89 -12.60
N ILE A 387 -11.67 4.18 -12.27
CA ILE A 387 -10.64 5.15 -12.67
C ILE A 387 -9.29 4.74 -12.09
N ASP A 388 -9.28 4.40 -10.81
CA ASP A 388 -8.10 4.05 -10.03
C ASP A 388 -7.47 2.72 -10.46
N THR A 389 -8.19 1.61 -10.26
CA THR A 389 -7.64 0.27 -10.41
C THR A 389 -7.72 -0.24 -11.85
N ILE A 390 -8.85 -0.02 -12.52
CA ILE A 390 -9.07 -0.58 -13.86
C ILE A 390 -8.35 0.25 -14.93
N VAL A 391 -8.27 1.57 -14.79
CA VAL A 391 -7.61 2.44 -15.77
C VAL A 391 -6.17 2.76 -15.37
N VAL A 392 -5.95 3.50 -14.28
CA VAL A 392 -4.61 4.01 -13.93
C VAL A 392 -3.66 2.86 -13.59
N CYS A 393 -4.02 1.99 -12.64
CA CYS A 393 -3.15 0.87 -12.23
C CYS A 393 -2.86 -0.12 -13.36
N THR A 394 -3.83 -0.39 -14.24
CA THR A 394 -3.62 -1.24 -15.42
C THR A 394 -2.59 -0.65 -16.37
N LEU A 395 -2.66 0.65 -16.65
CA LEU A 395 -1.69 1.29 -17.52
C LEU A 395 -0.31 1.32 -16.88
N THR A 396 -0.21 1.59 -15.57
CA THR A 396 1.05 1.44 -14.82
C THR A 396 1.63 0.04 -14.96
N ALA A 397 0.81 -0.99 -14.73
CA ALA A 397 1.23 -2.38 -14.83
C ALA A 397 1.70 -2.73 -16.23
N LEU A 398 0.94 -2.34 -17.26
CA LEU A 398 1.32 -2.59 -18.65
C LEU A 398 2.60 -1.87 -19.03
N VAL A 399 2.85 -0.64 -18.54
CA VAL A 399 4.13 0.04 -18.74
C VAL A 399 5.26 -0.78 -18.15
N ILE A 400 5.15 -1.21 -16.88
CA ILE A 400 6.20 -1.98 -16.19
C ILE A 400 6.48 -3.32 -16.89
N LEU A 401 5.42 -4.01 -17.34
CA LEU A 401 5.52 -5.31 -18.00
C LEU A 401 6.07 -5.17 -19.43
N ALA A 402 5.51 -4.26 -20.24
CA ALA A 402 5.88 -4.09 -21.63
C ALA A 402 7.32 -3.59 -21.83
N THR A 403 7.88 -2.86 -20.85
CA THR A 403 9.28 -2.41 -20.89
C THR A 403 10.27 -3.45 -20.33
N GLY A 404 9.79 -4.59 -19.82
CA GLY A 404 10.63 -5.61 -19.19
C GLY A 404 11.25 -5.17 -17.86
N THR A 405 10.70 -4.16 -17.19
CA THR A 405 11.30 -3.59 -15.97
C THR A 405 11.17 -4.54 -14.78
N TYR A 406 10.08 -5.31 -14.72
CA TYR A 406 9.83 -6.24 -13.62
C TYR A 406 10.82 -7.41 -13.59
N ASN A 407 11.24 -7.90 -14.77
CA ASN A 407 12.21 -9.00 -14.97
C ASN A 407 13.54 -8.49 -15.53
N ARG A 408 13.90 -7.23 -15.24
CA ARG A 408 15.12 -6.58 -15.73
C ARG A 408 16.38 -7.37 -15.38
N ASP A 409 17.39 -7.20 -16.24
CA ASP A 409 18.74 -7.71 -16.03
C ASP A 409 19.44 -7.00 -14.86
N ALA A 410 20.55 -7.59 -14.41
CA ALA A 410 21.38 -7.00 -13.38
C ALA A 410 22.04 -5.71 -13.86
N GLU A 411 22.25 -4.77 -12.93
CA GLU A 411 22.98 -3.54 -13.24
C GLU A 411 24.48 -3.80 -13.36
N ALA A 412 25.01 -4.81 -12.68
CA ALA A 412 26.38 -5.24 -12.78
C ALA A 412 26.48 -6.76 -12.57
N HIS A 413 27.54 -7.37 -13.09
CA HIS A 413 27.83 -8.79 -12.89
C HIS A 413 29.24 -8.94 -12.36
N PHE A 414 29.41 -9.80 -11.36
CA PHE A 414 30.75 -10.28 -11.00
C PHE A 414 31.27 -11.23 -12.09
N GLU A 415 32.58 -11.22 -12.34
CA GLU A 415 33.19 -12.04 -13.39
C GLU A 415 33.30 -13.51 -13.00
N ASP A 416 33.49 -13.81 -11.70
CA ASP A 416 33.67 -15.17 -11.18
C ASP A 416 32.75 -15.41 -9.97
N PRO A 417 31.83 -16.41 -10.02
CA PRO A 417 30.99 -16.80 -8.89
C PRO A 417 31.78 -17.15 -7.61
N ASN A 418 33.02 -17.63 -7.72
CA ASN A 418 33.83 -18.04 -6.56
C ASN A 418 34.29 -16.86 -5.70
N GLN A 419 34.17 -15.63 -6.20
CA GLN A 419 34.46 -14.41 -5.45
C GLN A 419 33.35 -14.07 -4.45
N ILE A 420 32.15 -14.62 -4.64
CA ILE A 420 31.00 -14.41 -3.76
C ILE A 420 30.93 -15.58 -2.79
N ARG A 421 30.97 -15.29 -1.49
CA ARG A 421 30.97 -16.34 -0.45
C ARG A 421 29.88 -16.08 0.56
N ILE A 422 29.17 -17.15 0.92
CA ILE A 422 28.22 -17.15 2.02
C ILE A 422 28.85 -17.93 3.16
N VAL A 423 29.21 -17.24 4.23
CA VAL A 423 29.98 -17.79 5.37
C VAL A 423 29.19 -17.67 6.66
N ALA A 424 29.47 -18.54 7.63
CA ALA A 424 28.86 -18.45 8.94
C ALA A 424 29.28 -17.13 9.62
N ALA A 425 28.32 -16.39 10.16
CA ALA A 425 28.61 -15.20 10.96
C ALA A 425 29.19 -15.65 12.30
N LEU A 426 30.49 -15.48 12.54
CA LEU A 426 31.13 -15.93 13.77
C LEU A 426 31.13 -14.85 14.86
N ASP A 427 31.14 -15.26 16.13
CA ASP A 427 31.43 -14.40 17.28
C ASP A 427 32.93 -14.33 17.56
N ASP A 428 33.34 -13.52 18.55
CA ASP A 428 34.75 -13.37 18.96
C ASP A 428 35.38 -14.70 19.42
N GLY A 429 34.57 -15.70 19.77
CA GLY A 429 34.99 -17.05 20.16
C GLY A 429 35.01 -18.05 19.00
N GLY A 430 34.72 -17.63 17.77
CA GLY A 430 34.65 -18.48 16.59
C GLY A 430 33.44 -19.40 16.54
N GLN A 431 32.42 -19.18 17.37
CA GLN A 431 31.14 -19.88 17.29
C GLN A 431 30.18 -19.15 16.35
N GLN A 432 29.32 -19.89 15.66
CA GLN A 432 28.32 -19.28 14.80
C GLN A 432 27.32 -18.48 15.64
N ARG A 433 27.16 -17.21 15.29
CA ARG A 433 26.17 -16.32 15.88
C ARG A 433 24.77 -16.79 15.50
N VAL A 434 23.85 -16.60 16.43
CA VAL A 434 22.43 -16.85 16.26
C VAL A 434 21.65 -15.59 16.60
N ASN A 435 20.49 -15.41 15.98
CA ASN A 435 19.58 -14.32 16.33
C ASN A 435 18.86 -14.60 17.65
N ASP A 436 18.01 -13.67 18.09
CA ASP A 436 17.24 -13.78 19.35
C ASP A 436 16.30 -14.99 19.39
N ALA A 437 15.94 -15.56 18.23
CA ALA A 437 15.11 -16.76 18.09
C ALA A 437 15.94 -18.06 18.03
N GLY A 438 17.26 -17.98 18.12
CA GLY A 438 18.16 -19.13 18.03
C GLY A 438 18.47 -19.61 16.60
N VAL A 439 18.10 -18.82 15.58
CA VAL A 439 18.36 -19.14 14.18
C VAL A 439 19.79 -18.73 13.80
N PRO A 440 20.59 -19.60 13.13
CA PRO A 440 21.94 -19.28 12.68
C PRO A 440 22.02 -18.06 11.76
N LEU A 441 23.11 -17.31 11.88
CA LEU A 441 23.41 -16.12 11.07
C LEU A 441 24.50 -16.42 10.04
N TRP A 442 24.33 -15.85 8.85
CA TRP A 442 25.21 -15.98 7.69
C TRP A 442 25.59 -14.61 7.15
N LEU A 443 26.80 -14.48 6.59
CA LEU A 443 27.32 -13.26 5.97
C LEU A 443 27.53 -13.50 4.47
N LEU A 444 27.09 -12.54 3.65
CA LEU A 444 27.40 -12.49 2.22
C LEU A 444 28.63 -11.60 2.02
N GLU A 445 29.75 -12.23 1.65
CA GLU A 445 30.99 -11.55 1.30
C GLU A 445 31.08 -11.38 -0.22
N THR A 446 31.26 -10.13 -0.66
CA THR A 446 31.46 -9.77 -2.07
C THR A 446 32.72 -8.94 -2.24
N PRO A 447 33.41 -9.01 -3.40
CA PRO A 447 34.52 -8.11 -3.71
C PRO A 447 34.03 -6.68 -4.01
N GLU A 448 34.92 -5.83 -4.51
CA GLU A 448 34.54 -4.51 -5.00
C GLU A 448 33.45 -4.59 -6.08
N LEU A 449 32.54 -3.61 -6.07
CA LEU A 449 31.43 -3.59 -7.01
C LEU A 449 31.94 -3.32 -8.43
N PRO A 450 31.62 -4.19 -9.40
CA PRO A 450 31.92 -3.97 -10.80
C PRO A 450 31.22 -2.72 -11.33
N ARG A 451 31.69 -2.20 -12.47
CA ARG A 451 31.00 -1.07 -13.12
C ARG A 451 29.60 -1.47 -13.56
N LYS A 452 28.66 -0.52 -13.47
CA LYS A 452 27.33 -0.70 -14.04
C LYS A 452 27.39 -0.96 -15.55
N SER A 453 26.48 -1.77 -16.04
CA SER A 453 26.30 -2.11 -17.45
C SER A 453 26.09 -0.86 -18.28
N ALA A 454 26.41 -0.93 -19.57
CA ALA A 454 26.23 0.21 -20.48
C ALA A 454 24.76 0.68 -20.52
N GLU A 455 23.83 -0.28 -20.44
CA GLU A 455 22.38 -0.06 -20.35
C GLU A 455 22.02 0.75 -19.10
N ALA A 456 22.41 0.27 -17.91
CA ALA A 456 22.11 0.95 -16.64
C ALA A 456 22.72 2.36 -16.60
N ARG A 457 23.95 2.51 -17.12
CA ARG A 457 24.61 3.81 -17.23
C ARG A 457 23.91 4.78 -18.18
N ARG A 458 23.31 4.28 -19.27
CA ARG A 458 22.52 5.08 -20.22
C ARG A 458 21.22 5.56 -19.58
N VAL A 459 20.49 4.66 -18.92
CA VAL A 459 19.22 4.96 -18.25
C VAL A 459 19.43 6.00 -17.13
N LEU A 460 20.48 5.82 -16.33
CA LEU A 460 20.83 6.74 -15.23
C LEU A 460 21.52 8.03 -15.68
N GLN A 461 21.77 8.20 -16.99
CA GLN A 461 22.48 9.35 -17.58
C GLN A 461 23.83 9.61 -16.90
N THR A 462 24.57 8.55 -16.56
CA THR A 462 25.86 8.67 -15.87
C THR A 462 26.96 9.19 -16.80
N ALA A 463 27.88 9.99 -16.25
CA ALA A 463 29.02 10.51 -17.00
C ALA A 463 29.90 9.38 -17.56
N GLU A 464 30.45 9.62 -18.75
CA GLU A 464 31.28 8.64 -19.45
C GLU A 464 32.53 8.28 -18.63
N GLY A 465 32.80 6.98 -18.46
CA GLY A 465 33.92 6.47 -17.65
C GLY A 465 33.65 6.29 -16.15
N ALA A 466 32.54 6.81 -15.61
CA ALA A 466 32.15 6.59 -14.22
C ALA A 466 31.70 5.14 -13.96
N SER A 467 31.84 4.66 -12.72
CA SER A 467 31.33 3.34 -12.30
C SER A 467 29.82 3.23 -12.42
N GLY A 468 29.11 4.37 -12.33
CA GLY A 468 27.65 4.47 -12.35
C GLY A 468 26.99 4.29 -10.98
N TRP A 469 27.76 3.93 -9.95
CA TRP A 469 27.29 3.82 -8.56
C TRP A 469 27.21 5.17 -7.87
N ARG A 470 26.28 5.29 -6.92
CA ARG A 470 26.17 6.42 -6.00
C ARG A 470 26.15 5.93 -4.56
N ASN A 471 26.57 6.80 -3.64
CA ASN A 471 26.44 6.52 -2.21
C ASN A 471 24.96 6.36 -1.86
N SER A 472 24.66 5.34 -1.07
CA SER A 472 23.31 4.94 -0.67
C SER A 472 22.44 4.34 -1.79
N ASP A 473 22.99 3.97 -2.95
CA ASP A 473 22.24 3.14 -3.91
C ASP A 473 21.76 1.86 -3.21
N ASN A 474 20.47 1.55 -3.31
CA ASN A 474 19.93 0.28 -2.81
C ASN A 474 20.10 -0.78 -3.91
N VAL A 475 20.72 -1.89 -3.55
CA VAL A 475 20.98 -3.02 -4.44
C VAL A 475 20.55 -4.31 -3.81
N PHE A 476 20.36 -5.35 -4.61
CA PHE A 476 20.12 -6.69 -4.11
C PHE A 476 20.79 -7.76 -4.97
N MET A 477 21.07 -8.89 -4.33
CA MET A 477 21.37 -10.16 -4.99
C MET A 477 20.23 -11.14 -4.75
N VAL A 478 20.04 -12.09 -5.67
CA VAL A 478 19.02 -13.14 -5.55
C VAL A 478 19.66 -14.41 -5.03
N LEU A 479 19.19 -14.85 -3.86
CA LEU A 479 19.68 -16.04 -3.18
C LEU A 479 18.59 -17.11 -3.12
N GLU A 480 18.98 -18.36 -2.94
CA GLU A 480 18.12 -19.53 -2.77
C GLU A 480 18.22 -20.09 -1.35
N ARG A 481 17.07 -20.51 -0.82
CA ARG A 481 16.95 -21.30 0.41
C ARG A 481 16.89 -22.80 0.09
N ALA A 482 17.33 -23.61 1.04
CA ALA A 482 17.19 -25.06 0.97
C ALA A 482 15.72 -25.48 0.89
N GLU A 483 14.87 -24.89 1.74
CA GLU A 483 13.44 -25.17 1.77
C GLU A 483 12.61 -24.11 1.02
N VAL A 484 11.45 -24.56 0.52
CA VAL A 484 10.44 -23.66 -0.05
C VAL A 484 9.77 -22.90 1.08
N ASP A 485 9.80 -21.58 1.01
CA ASP A 485 9.08 -20.74 1.97
C ASP A 485 7.56 -20.96 1.83
N ARG A 486 6.90 -21.28 2.95
CA ARG A 486 5.46 -21.63 2.94
C ARG A 486 4.55 -20.46 2.61
N GLY A 487 5.00 -19.21 2.81
CA GLY A 487 4.22 -18.02 2.54
C GLY A 487 4.29 -17.58 1.08
N THR A 488 5.49 -17.58 0.49
CA THR A 488 5.74 -17.16 -0.89
C THR A 488 5.60 -18.32 -1.89
N GLY A 489 5.79 -19.55 -1.43
CA GLY A 489 5.89 -20.74 -2.29
C GLY A 489 7.16 -20.75 -3.13
N SER A 490 8.16 -19.94 -2.80
CA SER A 490 9.41 -19.80 -3.53
C SER A 490 10.62 -20.19 -2.68
N ARG A 491 11.68 -20.65 -3.34
CA ARG A 491 13.01 -20.85 -2.72
C ARG A 491 13.88 -19.61 -2.85
N VAL A 492 13.58 -18.72 -3.80
CA VAL A 492 14.39 -17.54 -4.06
C VAL A 492 13.92 -16.35 -3.23
N PHE A 493 14.87 -15.53 -2.78
CA PHE A 493 14.58 -14.28 -2.08
C PHE A 493 15.62 -13.21 -2.44
N ARG A 494 15.24 -11.93 -2.23
CA ARG A 494 16.17 -10.80 -2.37
C ARG A 494 16.93 -10.62 -1.07
N HIS A 495 18.25 -10.47 -1.18
CA HIS A 495 19.09 -10.00 -0.10
C HIS A 495 19.56 -8.59 -0.46
N ASN A 496 19.13 -7.58 0.29
CA ASN A 496 19.34 -6.16 -0.04
C ASN A 496 20.57 -5.59 0.68
N ALA A 497 21.30 -4.69 0.03
CA ALA A 497 22.40 -3.92 0.59
C ALA A 497 22.34 -2.45 0.17
N ARG A 498 23.11 -1.63 0.88
CA ARG A 498 23.42 -0.25 0.48
C ARG A 498 24.84 -0.15 -0.04
N VAL A 499 24.98 0.54 -1.17
CA VAL A 499 26.26 0.88 -1.76
C VAL A 499 26.88 2.03 -0.99
N SER A 500 28.17 1.92 -0.68
CA SER A 500 28.93 3.00 -0.06
C SER A 500 30.33 3.10 -0.62
N ARG A 501 30.89 4.30 -0.49
CA ARG A 501 32.27 4.62 -0.79
C ARG A 501 32.75 5.65 0.24
N ALA A 502 33.82 5.30 0.96
CA ALA A 502 34.35 6.15 2.03
C ALA A 502 34.96 7.46 1.50
N ASP A 503 35.68 7.40 0.38
CA ASP A 503 36.23 8.57 -0.32
C ASP A 503 36.48 8.26 -1.81
N ASP A 504 36.89 9.27 -2.59
CA ASP A 504 37.12 9.14 -4.03
C ASP A 504 38.31 8.24 -4.44
N THR A 505 39.05 7.70 -3.47
CA THR A 505 40.18 6.78 -3.68
C THR A 505 39.83 5.33 -3.34
N GLN A 506 38.80 5.10 -2.52
CA GLN A 506 38.33 3.77 -2.11
C GLN A 506 37.42 3.13 -3.17
N PRO A 507 37.33 1.79 -3.22
CA PRO A 507 36.42 1.08 -4.12
C PRO A 507 34.96 1.22 -3.66
N TRP A 508 34.04 1.02 -4.60
CA TRP A 508 32.61 0.90 -4.29
C TRP A 508 32.35 -0.48 -3.67
N ILE A 509 31.66 -0.50 -2.53
CA ILE A 509 31.29 -1.75 -1.84
C ILE A 509 29.80 -1.78 -1.53
N ALA A 510 29.21 -2.98 -1.49
CA ALA A 510 27.86 -3.20 -0.99
C ALA A 510 27.91 -3.71 0.45
N ASN A 511 27.17 -3.06 1.35
CA ASN A 511 27.09 -3.44 2.75
C ASN A 511 25.91 -4.41 2.95
N TRP A 512 26.21 -5.70 2.92
CA TRP A 512 25.23 -6.78 3.11
C TRP A 512 24.93 -7.00 4.59
N PRO A 513 23.66 -6.94 5.03
CA PRO A 513 23.28 -7.30 6.39
C PRO A 513 23.41 -8.82 6.62
N GLU A 514 23.40 -9.24 7.88
CA GLU A 514 23.41 -10.67 8.22
C GLU A 514 22.10 -11.35 7.80
N ILE A 515 22.20 -12.61 7.36
CA ILE A 515 21.07 -13.43 6.93
C ILE A 515 20.77 -14.45 8.03
N ALA A 516 19.56 -14.42 8.58
CA ALA A 516 19.06 -15.45 9.48
C ALA A 516 18.45 -16.62 8.67
N ALA A 517 19.07 -17.80 8.76
CA ALA A 517 18.58 -19.02 8.11
C ALA A 517 19.13 -20.27 8.81
N ASP A 518 18.30 -21.31 8.91
CA ASP A 518 18.70 -22.61 9.48
C ASP A 518 19.84 -23.27 8.70
N GLU A 519 19.83 -23.10 7.38
CA GLU A 519 20.87 -23.56 6.46
C GLU A 519 21.45 -22.39 5.65
N ALA A 520 22.71 -22.54 5.20
CA ALA A 520 23.38 -21.56 4.37
C ALA A 520 22.58 -21.33 3.09
N PRO A 521 22.17 -20.09 2.78
CA PRO A 521 21.64 -19.77 1.47
C PRO A 521 22.67 -20.03 0.38
N THR A 522 22.21 -20.29 -0.84
CA THR A 522 23.06 -20.43 -2.02
C THR A 522 22.77 -19.33 -3.02
N LEU A 523 23.66 -19.08 -3.97
CA LEU A 523 23.33 -18.23 -5.12
C LEU A 523 22.24 -18.89 -5.97
N ARG A 524 21.35 -18.09 -6.55
CA ARG A 524 20.30 -18.59 -7.44
C ARG A 524 20.91 -19.26 -8.67
N THR A 525 20.32 -20.36 -9.12
CA THR A 525 20.59 -20.93 -10.44
C THR A 525 19.55 -20.42 -11.43
N ASN A 526 20.00 -19.77 -12.51
CA ASN A 526 19.12 -19.30 -13.57
C ASN A 526 18.51 -20.48 -14.35
N PRO A 527 17.40 -20.27 -15.10
CA PRO A 527 16.77 -21.32 -15.90
C PRO A 527 17.71 -21.99 -16.93
N ASP A 528 18.77 -21.31 -17.36
CA ASP A 528 19.79 -21.84 -18.27
C ASP A 528 20.89 -22.66 -17.58
N GLY A 529 20.83 -22.81 -16.25
CA GLY A 529 21.81 -23.53 -15.43
C GLY A 529 23.01 -22.68 -14.97
N SER A 530 23.08 -21.40 -15.35
CA SER A 530 24.13 -20.48 -14.88
C SER A 530 23.88 -20.03 -13.43
N ILE A 531 24.94 -19.72 -12.69
CA ILE A 531 24.83 -19.12 -11.35
C ILE A 531 24.58 -17.62 -11.49
N ASP A 532 23.56 -17.11 -10.81
CA ASP A 532 23.27 -15.68 -10.78
C ASP A 532 24.26 -14.93 -9.88
N VAL A 533 25.19 -14.25 -10.54
CA VAL A 533 26.17 -13.34 -9.94
C VAL A 533 25.83 -11.87 -10.20
N GLY A 534 24.57 -11.59 -10.53
CA GLY A 534 24.06 -10.27 -10.83
C GLY A 534 23.81 -9.43 -9.58
N ILE A 535 24.19 -8.16 -9.65
CA ILE A 535 23.79 -7.11 -8.71
C ILE A 535 22.66 -6.32 -9.37
N TYR A 536 21.49 -6.36 -8.76
CA TYR A 536 20.31 -5.66 -9.25
C TYR A 536 20.10 -4.38 -8.43
N ALA A 537 19.66 -3.29 -9.04
CA ALA A 537 19.20 -2.14 -8.27
C ALA A 537 17.81 -2.41 -7.67
N ASP A 538 17.64 -2.03 -6.40
CA ASP A 538 16.36 -2.05 -5.71
C ASP A 538 15.65 -0.71 -5.86
N TYR A 539 14.83 -0.61 -6.90
CA TYR A 539 14.00 0.56 -7.12
C TYR A 539 12.75 0.48 -6.24
N ALA A 540 12.72 1.29 -5.18
CA ALA A 540 11.57 1.36 -4.29
C ALA A 540 10.38 2.06 -4.98
N GLY A 541 9.20 1.45 -4.87
CA GLY A 541 7.93 2.09 -5.21
C GLY A 541 7.90 2.80 -6.57
N ALA A 542 7.73 4.13 -6.53
CA ALA A 542 7.55 4.95 -7.74
C ALA A 542 8.82 5.02 -8.60
N SER A 543 10.00 4.81 -8.02
CA SER A 543 11.28 4.79 -8.73
C SER A 543 11.36 3.63 -9.72
N LEU A 544 10.72 2.48 -9.45
CA LEU A 544 10.66 1.37 -10.42
C LEU A 544 9.81 1.76 -11.63
N THR A 545 8.71 2.45 -11.39
CA THR A 545 7.86 2.97 -12.47
C THR A 545 8.61 4.04 -13.25
N ALA A 546 9.30 4.98 -12.59
CA ALA A 546 10.14 5.97 -13.26
C ALA A 546 11.21 5.33 -14.14
N HIS A 547 11.88 4.29 -13.64
CA HIS A 547 12.80 3.49 -14.43
C HIS A 547 12.13 2.86 -15.66
N ALA A 548 10.89 2.37 -15.55
CA ALA A 548 10.18 1.83 -16.72
C ALA A 548 9.99 2.86 -17.83
N PHE A 549 9.68 4.10 -17.48
CA PHE A 549 9.61 5.21 -18.46
C PHE A 549 11.00 5.54 -19.04
N ASP A 550 12.04 5.59 -18.20
CA ASP A 550 13.41 5.91 -18.63
C ASP A 550 14.03 4.83 -19.54
N ARG A 551 13.58 3.56 -19.47
CA ARG A 551 14.01 2.50 -20.41
C ARG A 551 13.59 2.78 -21.85
N VAL A 552 12.45 3.44 -22.05
CA VAL A 552 11.93 3.76 -23.38
C VAL A 552 12.53 5.04 -23.91
N THR A 553 12.47 6.10 -23.10
CA THR A 553 13.03 7.41 -23.44
C THR A 553 13.84 7.91 -22.24
N PRO A 554 15.18 7.85 -22.29
CA PRO A 554 16.02 8.27 -21.17
C PRO A 554 15.72 9.70 -20.71
N GLY A 555 15.39 9.88 -19.44
CA GLY A 555 15.07 11.18 -18.85
C GLY A 555 13.58 11.54 -18.85
N LEU A 556 12.73 10.75 -19.53
CA LEU A 556 11.28 10.93 -19.47
C LEU A 556 10.76 10.64 -18.06
N GLY A 557 11.16 9.51 -17.47
CA GLY A 557 10.79 9.11 -16.12
C GLY A 557 11.27 10.13 -15.09
N LYS A 558 12.54 10.56 -15.21
CA LYS A 558 13.15 11.59 -14.36
C LYS A 558 12.29 12.85 -14.18
N ILE A 559 11.73 13.40 -15.25
CA ILE A 559 10.98 14.65 -15.19
C ILE A 559 9.51 14.37 -14.89
N LEU A 560 8.90 13.53 -15.72
CA LEU A 560 7.45 13.33 -15.70
C LEU A 560 7.01 12.64 -14.41
N ILE A 561 7.69 11.57 -13.99
CA ILE A 561 7.25 10.79 -12.82
C ILE A 561 7.51 11.56 -11.53
N VAL A 562 8.55 12.40 -11.47
CA VAL A 562 8.74 13.31 -10.33
C VAL A 562 7.61 14.34 -10.27
N VAL A 563 7.26 15.00 -11.39
CA VAL A 563 6.12 15.94 -11.41
C VAL A 563 4.82 15.25 -11.04
N ALA A 564 4.55 14.06 -11.59
CA ALA A 564 3.38 13.27 -11.21
C ALA A 564 3.41 12.91 -9.72
N ALA A 565 4.54 12.44 -9.18
CA ALA A 565 4.68 12.10 -7.77
C ALA A 565 4.32 13.26 -6.84
N TRP A 566 4.77 14.48 -7.16
CA TRP A 566 4.42 15.69 -6.42
C TRP A 566 2.90 15.97 -6.46
N LEU A 567 2.30 15.92 -7.65
CA LEU A 567 0.87 16.18 -7.82
C LEU A 567 0.01 15.16 -7.06
N PHE A 568 0.32 13.88 -7.22
CA PHE A 568 -0.39 12.78 -6.57
C PHE A 568 -0.22 12.84 -5.04
N ALA A 569 0.98 13.10 -4.53
CA ALA A 569 1.18 13.21 -3.09
C ALA A 569 0.44 14.40 -2.48
N ILE A 570 0.50 15.59 -3.11
CA ILE A 570 -0.23 16.78 -2.66
C ILE A 570 -1.73 16.48 -2.63
N SER A 571 -2.27 15.90 -3.69
CA SER A 571 -3.70 15.58 -3.78
C SER A 571 -4.11 14.58 -2.69
N THR A 572 -3.30 13.56 -2.43
CA THR A 572 -3.57 12.57 -1.37
C THR A 572 -3.55 13.20 0.02
N MET A 573 -2.53 14.01 0.33
CA MET A 573 -2.42 14.66 1.65
C MET A 573 -3.57 15.64 1.93
N ILE A 574 -4.04 16.40 0.95
CA ILE A 574 -5.16 17.34 1.19
C ILE A 574 -6.46 16.60 1.53
N SER A 575 -6.72 15.46 0.89
CA SER A 575 -7.93 14.65 1.15
C SER A 575 -7.82 13.88 2.45
N TRP A 576 -6.69 13.23 2.73
CA TRP A 576 -6.51 12.49 3.98
C TRP A 576 -6.45 13.41 5.21
N SER A 577 -6.00 14.66 5.04
CA SER A 577 -6.16 15.69 6.07
C SER A 577 -7.64 15.97 6.35
N TYR A 578 -8.48 16.10 5.32
CA TYR A 578 -9.92 16.28 5.51
C TYR A 578 -10.57 15.06 6.18
N TYR A 579 -10.15 13.84 5.83
CA TYR A 579 -10.66 12.62 6.45
C TYR A 579 -10.37 12.61 7.96
N GLY A 580 -9.14 12.93 8.35
CA GLY A 580 -8.79 13.05 9.76
C GLY A 580 -9.49 14.22 10.47
N GLU A 581 -9.69 15.36 9.80
CA GLU A 581 -10.49 16.48 10.33
C GLU A 581 -11.91 16.04 10.70
N GLN A 582 -12.56 15.24 9.85
CA GLN A 582 -13.90 14.70 10.12
C GLN A 582 -13.91 13.70 11.27
N GLY A 583 -12.83 12.91 11.43
CA GLY A 583 -12.62 12.09 12.62
C GLY A 583 -12.47 12.92 13.89
N MET A 584 -11.65 13.98 13.87
CA MET A 584 -11.47 14.90 14.99
C MET A 584 -12.78 15.60 15.36
N TYR A 585 -13.55 16.05 14.36
CA TYR A 585 -14.89 16.60 14.58
C TYR A 585 -15.81 15.60 15.29
N PHE A 586 -15.83 14.33 14.86
CA PHE A 586 -16.66 13.30 15.50
C PHE A 586 -16.33 13.11 16.98
N LEU A 587 -15.05 13.16 17.36
CA LEU A 587 -14.62 13.02 18.76
C LEU A 587 -14.90 14.27 19.60
N CYS A 588 -14.75 15.45 18.99
CA CYS A 588 -14.70 16.72 19.73
C CYS A 588 -15.98 17.57 19.61
N ASN A 589 -16.95 17.22 18.77
CA ASN A 589 -18.16 18.02 18.53
C ASN A 589 -19.00 18.33 19.79
N ARG A 590 -18.83 17.57 20.88
CA ARG A 590 -19.51 17.81 22.16
C ARG A 590 -18.87 18.91 23.01
N LEU A 591 -17.68 19.40 22.63
CA LEU A 591 -16.95 20.46 23.36
C LEU A 591 -17.44 21.87 23.03
N GLY A 592 -18.39 22.01 22.09
CA GLY A 592 -18.84 23.29 21.56
C GLY A 592 -18.05 23.72 20.31
N GLN A 593 -18.66 24.59 19.51
CA GLN A 593 -18.16 24.95 18.17
C GLN A 593 -16.73 25.54 18.21
N ALA A 594 -16.51 26.59 19.02
CA ALA A 594 -15.22 27.26 19.09
C ALA A 594 -14.06 26.35 19.54
N ALA A 595 -14.32 25.44 20.49
CA ALA A 595 -13.32 24.47 20.93
C ALA A 595 -13.05 23.41 19.86
N THR A 596 -14.09 22.96 19.16
CA THR A 596 -13.97 21.99 18.05
C THR A 596 -13.14 22.58 16.91
N ASP A 597 -13.42 23.81 16.51
CA ASP A 597 -12.70 24.52 15.44
C ASP A 597 -11.22 24.72 15.81
N ALA A 598 -10.92 25.05 17.07
CA ALA A 598 -9.55 25.17 17.56
C ALA A 598 -8.80 23.83 17.51
N VAL A 599 -9.44 22.72 17.90
CA VAL A 599 -8.83 21.37 17.83
C VAL A 599 -8.57 20.97 16.38
N ILE A 600 -9.51 21.25 15.47
CA ILE A 600 -9.35 20.97 14.04
C ILE A 600 -8.18 21.78 13.46
N LEU A 601 -8.04 23.06 13.83
CA LEU A 601 -6.91 23.88 13.41
C LEU A 601 -5.58 23.31 13.92
N ILE A 602 -5.50 22.90 15.19
CA ILE A 602 -4.31 22.26 15.76
C ILE A 602 -3.98 20.97 14.99
N TYR A 603 -4.98 20.15 14.70
CA TYR A 603 -4.80 18.93 13.90
C TYR A 603 -4.18 19.25 12.52
N LYS A 604 -4.68 20.26 11.81
CA LYS A 604 -4.14 20.68 10.51
C LYS A 604 -2.69 21.18 10.60
N LEU A 605 -2.36 21.94 11.63
CA LEU A 605 -0.99 22.42 11.86
C LEU A 605 -0.03 21.26 12.18
N VAL A 606 -0.46 20.31 13.02
CA VAL A 606 0.31 19.09 13.32
C VAL A 606 0.49 18.24 12.06
N TYR A 607 -0.55 18.13 11.23
CA TYR A 607 -0.49 17.41 9.96
C TYR A 607 0.59 18.00 9.03
N CYS A 608 0.66 19.33 8.90
CA CYS A 608 1.73 19.98 8.12
C CYS A 608 3.12 19.81 8.75
N LEU A 609 3.23 19.90 10.08
CA LEU A 609 4.51 19.70 10.78
C LEU A 609 5.04 18.28 10.58
N LEU A 610 4.15 17.28 10.55
CA LEU A 610 4.51 15.88 10.35
C LEU A 610 5.14 15.63 8.99
N ILE A 611 4.71 16.34 7.93
CA ILE A 611 5.32 16.28 6.60
C ILE A 611 6.82 16.63 6.70
N LEU A 612 7.12 17.76 7.34
CA LEU A 612 8.49 18.22 7.54
C LEU A 612 9.29 17.22 8.39
N MET A 613 8.75 16.81 9.53
CA MET A 613 9.41 15.85 10.42
C MET A 613 9.77 14.54 9.69
N THR A 614 8.86 14.02 8.86
CA THR A 614 9.10 12.77 8.13
C THR A 614 10.30 12.89 7.20
N THR A 615 10.37 13.97 6.41
CA THR A 615 11.49 14.18 5.48
C THR A 615 12.83 14.38 6.19
N ILE A 616 12.83 14.96 7.39
CA ILE A 616 14.03 15.07 8.23
C ILE A 616 14.45 13.69 8.75
N LEU A 617 13.50 12.91 9.27
CA LEU A 617 13.74 11.57 9.81
C LEU A 617 14.17 10.55 8.74
N ALA A 618 13.82 10.81 7.49
CA ALA A 618 14.20 10.02 6.33
C ALA A 618 15.63 10.33 5.83
N THR A 619 16.21 11.45 6.25
CA THR A 619 17.59 11.81 5.90
C THR A 619 18.57 11.07 6.82
N PRO A 620 19.70 10.54 6.31
CA PRO A 620 20.72 9.89 7.14
C PRO A 620 21.58 10.90 7.91
N ILE A 621 20.95 11.71 8.76
CA ILE A 621 21.62 12.73 9.60
C ILE A 621 21.97 12.22 11.00
N PHE A 622 21.40 11.09 11.43
CA PHE A 622 21.64 10.55 12.77
C PHE A 622 22.90 9.69 12.75
N THR A 623 23.75 9.78 13.77
CA THR A 623 25.01 9.04 13.83
C THR A 623 24.91 7.94 14.88
N ARG A 624 25.27 6.71 14.50
CA ARG A 624 25.44 5.60 15.43
C ARG A 624 26.71 5.77 16.27
N PRO A 625 26.84 5.06 17.41
CA PRO A 625 28.05 5.07 18.23
C PRO A 625 29.33 4.63 17.47
N ASP A 626 29.18 3.89 16.36
CA ASP A 626 30.28 3.45 15.48
C ASP A 626 30.69 4.50 14.43
N GLY A 627 30.06 5.68 14.42
CA GLY A 627 30.33 6.76 13.47
C GLY A 627 29.54 6.67 12.15
N THR A 628 28.73 5.62 11.94
CA THR A 628 27.92 5.47 10.72
C THR A 628 26.66 6.32 10.76
N SER A 629 26.36 7.00 9.66
CA SER A 629 25.11 7.75 9.49
C SER A 629 23.94 6.82 9.19
N TYR A 630 22.78 7.08 9.78
CA TYR A 630 21.55 6.34 9.55
C TYR A 630 20.32 7.26 9.53
N ALA A 631 19.30 6.82 8.81
CA ALA A 631 17.98 7.45 8.80
C ALA A 631 17.04 6.68 9.73
N VAL A 632 16.19 7.40 10.47
CA VAL A 632 15.19 6.80 11.39
C VAL A 632 14.03 6.19 10.60
N LEU A 633 13.62 6.85 9.52
CA LEU A 633 12.59 6.39 8.58
C LEU A 633 13.21 6.22 7.18
N GLY A 634 14.26 5.40 7.11
CA GLY A 634 15.06 5.25 5.89
C GLY A 634 14.52 4.24 4.87
N THR A 635 13.44 3.52 5.18
CA THR A 635 12.91 2.46 4.32
C THR A 635 11.39 2.55 4.19
N ASP A 636 10.89 2.15 3.02
CA ASP A 636 9.45 2.03 2.73
C ASP A 636 8.78 0.99 3.64
N ALA A 637 9.45 -0.12 3.92
CA ALA A 637 8.92 -1.20 4.76
C ALA A 637 8.52 -0.73 6.18
N GLN A 638 9.31 0.17 6.78
CA GLN A 638 9.01 0.74 8.11
C GLN A 638 7.70 1.55 8.09
N LEU A 639 7.47 2.34 7.04
CA LEU A 639 6.25 3.14 6.89
C LEU A 639 5.05 2.30 6.42
N ASP A 640 5.28 1.31 5.55
CA ASP A 640 4.24 0.41 5.03
C ASP A 640 3.63 -0.43 6.15
N ASN A 641 4.41 -0.87 7.14
CA ASN A 641 3.89 -1.63 8.29
C ASN A 641 2.84 -0.85 9.09
N TRP A 642 3.11 0.41 9.41
CA TRP A 642 2.17 1.26 10.14
C TRP A 642 0.96 1.67 9.30
N THR A 643 1.18 1.89 8.00
CA THR A 643 0.11 2.20 7.04
C THR A 643 -0.83 1.01 6.87
N THR A 644 -0.27 -0.18 6.71
CA THR A 644 -0.99 -1.45 6.63
C THR A 644 -1.83 -1.68 7.88
N LEU A 645 -1.27 -1.46 9.08
CA LEU A 645 -2.01 -1.60 10.33
C LEU A 645 -3.28 -0.74 10.36
N GLY A 646 -3.15 0.56 10.08
CA GLY A 646 -4.30 1.48 10.08
C GLY A 646 -5.40 1.04 9.12
N LEU A 647 -5.02 0.72 7.88
CA LEU A 647 -5.95 0.35 6.82
C LEU A 647 -6.60 -1.02 7.06
N GLY A 648 -5.86 -1.96 7.64
CA GLY A 648 -6.39 -3.26 8.06
C GLY A 648 -7.51 -3.10 9.09
N VAL A 649 -7.28 -2.31 10.14
CA VAL A 649 -8.32 -2.14 11.17
C VAL A 649 -9.53 -1.37 10.63
N MET A 650 -9.34 -0.42 9.71
CA MET A 650 -10.47 0.26 9.03
C MET A 650 -11.38 -0.72 8.29
N LEU A 651 -10.81 -1.69 7.55
CA LEU A 651 -11.59 -2.75 6.89
C LEU A 651 -12.40 -3.57 7.90
N TRP A 652 -11.78 -3.96 9.01
CA TRP A 652 -12.43 -4.72 10.08
C TRP A 652 -13.54 -3.95 10.79
N ALA A 653 -13.43 -2.62 10.84
CA ALA A 653 -14.46 -1.75 11.41
C ALA A 653 -15.62 -1.51 10.42
N ASN A 654 -15.32 -1.27 9.14
CA ASN A 654 -16.31 -0.83 8.17
C ASN A 654 -17.07 -1.98 7.51
N ILE A 655 -16.44 -3.10 7.17
CA ILE A 655 -17.13 -4.22 6.50
C ILE A 655 -18.31 -4.78 7.33
N PRO A 656 -18.19 -4.97 8.65
CA PRO A 656 -19.35 -5.34 9.47
C PRO A 656 -20.46 -4.29 9.45
N LEU A 657 -20.13 -2.99 9.47
CA LEU A 657 -21.12 -1.92 9.34
C LEU A 657 -21.82 -2.00 7.99
N MET A 658 -21.08 -2.24 6.92
CA MET A 658 -21.63 -2.43 5.58
C MET A 658 -22.65 -3.56 5.54
N LEU A 659 -22.35 -4.70 6.17
CA LEU A 659 -23.26 -5.84 6.24
C LEU A 659 -24.49 -5.56 7.11
N ILE A 660 -24.31 -4.94 8.29
CA ILE A 660 -25.40 -4.62 9.22
C ILE A 660 -26.38 -3.61 8.61
N PHE A 661 -25.86 -2.57 7.97
CA PHE A 661 -26.66 -1.48 7.37
C PHE A 661 -26.88 -1.64 5.86
N GLY A 662 -26.46 -2.78 5.29
CA GLY A 662 -26.51 -3.08 3.86
C GLY A 662 -27.93 -3.13 3.33
N VAL A 663 -28.88 -3.63 4.13
CA VAL A 663 -30.30 -3.70 3.77
C VAL A 663 -30.88 -2.31 3.53
N GLN A 664 -30.53 -1.32 4.36
CA GLN A 664 -31.02 0.05 4.23
C GLN A 664 -30.46 0.71 2.97
N ALA A 665 -29.16 0.56 2.73
CA ALA A 665 -28.51 1.08 1.53
C ALA A 665 -29.08 0.46 0.26
N MET A 666 -29.29 -0.87 0.25
CA MET A 666 -29.84 -1.55 -0.92
C MET A 666 -31.30 -1.23 -1.15
N LYS A 667 -32.11 -1.06 -0.09
CA LYS A 667 -33.49 -0.57 -0.25
C LYS A 667 -33.53 0.81 -0.90
N ALA A 668 -32.74 1.76 -0.38
CA ALA A 668 -32.62 3.09 -0.95
C ALA A 668 -32.13 3.02 -2.41
N TYR A 669 -31.14 2.17 -2.70
CA TYR A 669 -30.62 1.99 -4.05
C TYR A 669 -31.71 1.50 -5.01
N HIS A 670 -32.44 0.44 -4.68
CA HIS A 670 -33.51 -0.06 -5.55
C HIS A 670 -34.64 0.95 -5.74
N GLU A 671 -34.97 1.73 -4.71
CA GLU A 671 -35.95 2.82 -4.80
C GLU A 671 -35.47 3.90 -5.77
N TYR A 672 -34.25 4.41 -5.59
CA TYR A 672 -33.62 5.42 -6.45
C TYR A 672 -33.59 4.97 -7.92
N ILE A 673 -33.20 3.72 -8.17
CA ILE A 673 -33.20 3.13 -9.51
C ILE A 673 -34.62 3.01 -10.07
N GLY A 674 -35.60 2.70 -9.23
CA GLY A 674 -37.01 2.76 -9.60
C GLY A 674 -37.42 4.15 -10.07
N LYS A 675 -37.10 5.20 -9.29
CA LYS A 675 -37.37 6.60 -9.64
C LYS A 675 -36.70 7.00 -10.97
N LEU A 676 -35.44 6.61 -11.14
CA LEU A 676 -34.67 6.86 -12.38
C LEU A 676 -35.33 6.22 -13.60
N LYS A 677 -35.77 4.96 -13.50
CA LYS A 677 -36.47 4.26 -14.60
C LYS A 677 -37.85 4.86 -14.91
N ARG A 678 -38.52 5.44 -13.92
CA ARG A 678 -39.81 6.12 -14.09
C ARG A 678 -39.68 7.55 -14.62
N GLY A 679 -38.45 8.07 -14.75
CA GLY A 679 -38.20 9.42 -15.26
C GLY A 679 -38.58 10.52 -14.25
N GLU A 680 -38.58 10.21 -12.95
CA GLU A 680 -38.93 11.17 -11.90
C GLU A 680 -37.84 12.21 -11.64
N PHE A 681 -36.61 11.95 -12.09
CA PHE A 681 -35.54 12.95 -12.06
C PHE A 681 -35.62 13.83 -13.30
N HIS A 682 -35.49 15.14 -13.10
CA HIS A 682 -35.50 16.14 -14.17
C HIS A 682 -34.07 16.65 -14.41
N PRO A 683 -33.24 15.92 -15.20
CA PRO A 683 -31.91 16.41 -15.52
C PRO A 683 -31.98 17.64 -16.40
N HIS A 684 -31.01 18.54 -16.23
CA HIS A 684 -30.80 19.67 -17.12
C HIS A 684 -29.60 19.43 -18.04
N ASP A 685 -29.36 20.36 -18.96
CA ASP A 685 -28.18 20.32 -19.82
C ASP A 685 -26.89 20.40 -18.98
N ALA A 686 -25.87 19.66 -19.40
CA ALA A 686 -24.60 19.66 -18.69
C ALA A 686 -23.99 21.06 -18.71
N PRO A 687 -23.61 21.62 -17.54
CA PRO A 687 -22.87 22.87 -17.49
C PRO A 687 -21.54 22.77 -18.24
N LYS A 688 -20.86 23.89 -18.46
CA LYS A 688 -19.51 23.85 -19.04
C LYS A 688 -18.59 23.10 -18.08
N VAL A 689 -17.64 22.34 -18.63
CA VAL A 689 -16.65 21.61 -17.83
C VAL A 689 -15.91 22.55 -16.87
N THR A 690 -15.63 23.78 -17.30
CA THR A 690 -15.05 24.81 -16.44
C THR A 690 -15.93 25.12 -15.23
N ASP A 691 -17.24 25.24 -15.42
CA ASP A 691 -18.15 25.58 -14.32
C ASP A 691 -18.23 24.44 -13.30
N VAL A 692 -18.25 23.19 -13.78
CA VAL A 692 -18.23 21.98 -12.93
C VAL A 692 -16.91 21.82 -12.18
N VAL A 693 -15.77 22.05 -12.85
CA VAL A 693 -14.43 21.97 -12.23
C VAL A 693 -14.26 23.05 -11.16
N GLU A 694 -14.77 24.26 -11.44
CA GLU A 694 -14.67 25.40 -10.52
C GLU A 694 -15.74 25.39 -9.42
N GLY A 695 -16.79 24.57 -9.54
CA GLY A 695 -17.91 24.51 -8.59
C GLY A 695 -19.00 25.56 -8.82
N LYS A 696 -18.91 26.34 -9.90
CA LYS A 696 -19.82 27.46 -10.21
C LYS A 696 -21.23 27.02 -10.59
N ASP A 697 -21.39 25.76 -10.98
CA ASP A 697 -22.67 25.13 -11.27
C ASP A 697 -23.56 25.01 -10.03
N VAL A 698 -22.96 24.91 -8.83
CA VAL A 698 -23.68 24.79 -7.55
C VAL A 698 -23.53 25.99 -6.62
N GLU A 699 -22.79 27.04 -7.01
CA GLU A 699 -22.61 28.30 -6.27
C GLU A 699 -23.82 29.23 -6.30
#